data_AF-A0A5C5UWF4-F1
#
_entry.id   AF-A0A5C5UWF4-F1
#
_cell.length_a   1.000
_cell.length_b   1.000
_cell.length_c   1.000
_cell.angle_alpha   90.00
_cell.angle_beta   90.00
_cell.angle_gamma   90.00
#
_symmetry.space_group_name_H-M   'P 1'
#
loop_
_entity.id
_entity.type
_entity.pdbx_description
1 polymer ?
#
loop_
_entity_poly.entity_id
_entity_poly.type
_entity_poly.pdbx_seq_one_letter_code
_entity_poly.pdbx_strand_id
1 'polypeptide(L)'
;MTPQLRPRLRLLVLLTIAVFFANSPVSAKPPEDRQQIEADLAEALLPALKRHRGEAAVVIKHLPSGATFAFHGDRPQSTASLIKLPLLMALYQAVNEKQVTLDALVEMKKEDQVPGSGILTGHFSPGLKLSVRDAAHLMVTYSDNTATNLVIDQVGLPATRKLMKTLDCPSTQLNSKVFRRDTSIDIESSKQYGLGVTSCDDMIRLLELLHKGEFIDKATSQAIIDQLAFVNDKSKVTRFLPPGVKPAHKTGAVNDARTDAGIIPLPEGALLFCVLTQQNEDRSWGDKNEAELLAAEIGQVAYHYFADGKITAPAPTSTTLALGAEGELVEALQRTLNARMKPSPQLGVDGDFGPNTEAALIRFQSDKGLIANGAVDRQVWKALGPLVTEDEAVADIAEVNAAVATKAPADSLEGLPFVTAKAWTVIDLDSGKTLGGDNADGVRDPASVTKIMTAYLVLQMAEESPELLDEIVTFSQRADKTPGSTSGLKVGEQVSVGELLYGLMLPSGNDASVALAEHFGDRLSPDPAKKGHDGFVAAMNSQAEKLGMTQTGYANPHGLTAKGHVTTAADMAKLGRAAMQLERFREIVATPQRGATVESKTGYQRNVIWRNTNRLLHQEGYFGVKTGTTGQAGACLVSCCERDGKRVLMVALGSSSTDSRYADTRNLYRWLWNELASQPAEPAKPIGG
;
A
#
# COMPACT_ATOMS: atom_id res chain seq x y z
N MET A 1 -32.06 -32.59 -71.54
CA MET A 1 -32.63 -31.41 -70.86
C MET A 1 -33.26 -31.90 -69.56
N THR A 2 -32.78 -31.37 -68.43
CA THR A 2 -33.21 -31.62 -67.02
C THR A 2 -33.47 -33.07 -66.58
N PRO A 3 -32.58 -33.64 -65.75
CA PRO A 3 -32.96 -34.69 -64.82
C PRO A 3 -32.75 -34.29 -63.35
N GLN A 4 -33.77 -34.63 -62.55
CA GLN A 4 -33.79 -34.59 -61.09
C GLN A 4 -32.71 -35.50 -60.48
N LEU A 5 -32.06 -35.05 -59.40
CA LEU A 5 -31.11 -35.83 -58.61
C LEU A 5 -31.60 -36.00 -57.16
N ARG A 6 -31.59 -37.27 -56.73
CA ARG A 6 -32.03 -37.82 -55.44
C ARG A 6 -31.11 -37.39 -54.27
N PRO A 7 -31.59 -37.39 -53.01
CA PRO A 7 -30.79 -37.01 -51.85
C PRO A 7 -29.92 -38.18 -51.36
N ARG A 8 -28.67 -37.89 -50.99
CA ARG A 8 -27.71 -38.84 -50.41
C ARG A 8 -27.74 -38.79 -48.88
N LEU A 9 -28.05 -39.96 -48.31
CA LEU A 9 -27.59 -40.58 -47.06
C LEU A 9 -26.55 -39.79 -46.24
N ARG A 10 -26.86 -39.50 -44.97
CA ARG A 10 -25.89 -39.37 -43.89
C ARG A 10 -26.15 -40.45 -42.85
N LEU A 11 -25.19 -41.34 -42.73
CA LEU A 11 -25.14 -42.48 -41.82
C LEU A 11 -24.83 -41.99 -40.40
N LEU A 12 -25.67 -42.38 -39.46
CA LEU A 12 -25.54 -42.16 -38.02
C LEU A 12 -24.50 -43.15 -37.46
N VAL A 13 -23.39 -42.67 -36.92
CA VAL A 13 -22.46 -43.49 -36.13
C VAL A 13 -22.68 -43.16 -34.65
N LEU A 14 -23.27 -44.12 -33.94
CA LEU A 14 -23.33 -44.19 -32.49
C LEU A 14 -21.93 -44.41 -31.94
N LEU A 15 -21.45 -43.50 -31.09
CA LEU A 15 -20.35 -43.77 -30.16
C LEU A 15 -20.87 -43.59 -28.73
N THR A 16 -21.01 -44.72 -28.05
CA THR A 16 -21.26 -44.84 -26.60
C THR A 16 -20.12 -44.20 -25.81
N ILE A 17 -20.41 -43.11 -25.09
CA ILE A 17 -19.54 -42.60 -24.02
C ILE A 17 -20.06 -43.17 -22.71
N ALA A 18 -19.28 -44.06 -22.11
CA ALA A 18 -19.45 -44.49 -20.74
C ALA A 18 -19.17 -43.30 -19.82
N VAL A 19 -20.21 -42.82 -19.13
CA VAL A 19 -20.07 -41.82 -18.07
C VAL A 19 -19.51 -42.54 -16.84
N PHE A 20 -18.22 -42.35 -16.57
CA PHE A 20 -17.67 -42.58 -15.24
C PHE A 20 -18.26 -41.51 -14.31
N PHE A 21 -19.27 -41.88 -13.52
CA PHE A 21 -19.55 -41.16 -12.28
C PHE A 21 -18.37 -41.43 -11.34
N ALA A 22 -17.39 -40.53 -11.33
CA ALA A 22 -16.50 -40.42 -10.20
C ALA A 22 -17.35 -39.95 -9.02
N ASN A 23 -17.56 -40.86 -8.06
CA ASN A 23 -18.05 -40.51 -6.74
C ASN A 23 -17.15 -39.40 -6.19
N SER A 24 -17.66 -38.17 -6.09
CA SER A 24 -17.12 -37.19 -5.17
C SER A 24 -17.08 -37.83 -3.78
N PRO A 25 -15.99 -37.71 -3.00
CA PRO A 25 -16.03 -38.16 -1.62
C PRO A 25 -17.10 -37.33 -0.93
N VAL A 26 -18.14 -38.03 -0.45
CA VAL A 26 -19.10 -37.50 0.51
C VAL A 26 -18.28 -36.90 1.64
N SER A 27 -18.42 -35.58 1.86
CA SER A 27 -17.83 -34.91 3.03
C SER A 27 -18.29 -35.67 4.26
N ALA A 28 -17.36 -36.21 5.04
CA ALA A 28 -17.72 -36.88 6.28
C ALA A 28 -18.43 -35.83 7.15
N LYS A 29 -19.69 -36.11 7.51
CA LYS A 29 -20.44 -35.28 8.45
C LYS A 29 -19.61 -35.21 9.74
N PRO A 30 -19.40 -34.01 10.35
CA PRO A 30 -18.66 -33.92 11.60
C PRO A 30 -19.30 -34.85 12.66
N PRO A 31 -18.52 -35.33 13.65
CA PRO A 31 -19.02 -36.23 14.67
C PRO A 31 -20.28 -35.67 15.33
N GLU A 32 -21.34 -36.46 15.46
CA GLU A 32 -22.56 -36.01 16.17
C GLU A 32 -22.38 -36.02 17.70
N ASP A 33 -21.27 -36.57 18.20
CA ASP A 33 -20.94 -36.61 19.62
C ASP A 33 -20.21 -35.34 20.07
N ARG A 34 -20.88 -34.60 20.96
CA ARG A 34 -20.36 -33.39 21.60
C ARG A 34 -19.00 -33.59 22.27
N GLN A 35 -18.77 -34.72 22.94
CA GLN A 35 -17.49 -34.96 23.63
C GLN A 35 -16.35 -35.14 22.64
N GLN A 36 -16.62 -35.78 21.49
CA GLN A 36 -15.65 -35.94 20.42
C GLN A 36 -15.32 -34.59 19.76
N ILE A 37 -16.32 -33.75 19.50
CA ILE A 37 -16.12 -32.39 18.96
C ILE A 37 -15.19 -31.57 19.87
N GLU A 38 -15.44 -31.60 21.17
CA GLU A 38 -14.66 -30.86 22.15
C GLU A 38 -13.21 -31.38 22.22
N ALA A 39 -13.02 -32.70 22.15
CA ALA A 39 -11.70 -33.34 22.10
C ALA A 39 -10.91 -32.99 20.83
N ASP A 40 -11.55 -33.05 19.66
CA ASP A 40 -10.94 -32.76 18.37
C ASP A 40 -10.44 -31.30 18.29
N LEU A 41 -11.30 -30.36 18.74
CA LEU A 41 -10.92 -28.94 18.80
C LEU A 41 -9.79 -28.70 19.81
N ALA A 42 -9.81 -29.41 20.95
CA ALA A 42 -8.73 -29.31 21.93
C ALA A 42 -7.40 -29.84 21.35
N GLU A 43 -7.40 -30.98 20.68
CA GLU A 43 -6.23 -31.54 20.02
C GLU A 43 -5.66 -30.56 18.98
N ALA A 44 -6.53 -29.93 18.18
CA ALA A 44 -6.12 -29.01 17.13
C ALA A 44 -5.62 -27.65 17.66
N LEU A 45 -6.25 -27.08 18.70
CA LEU A 45 -6.01 -25.70 19.13
C LEU A 45 -5.03 -25.55 20.29
N LEU A 46 -4.94 -26.55 21.19
CA LEU A 46 -4.06 -26.44 22.37
C LEU A 46 -2.58 -26.24 22.03
N PRO A 47 -1.99 -26.84 20.98
CA PRO A 47 -0.60 -26.58 20.61
C PRO A 47 -0.35 -25.09 20.26
N ALA A 48 -1.24 -24.48 19.48
CA ALA A 48 -1.15 -23.07 19.12
C ALA A 48 -1.31 -22.16 20.34
N LEU A 49 -2.29 -22.46 21.20
CA LEU A 49 -2.53 -21.74 22.45
C LEU A 49 -1.36 -21.82 23.44
N LYS A 50 -0.67 -22.96 23.51
CA LYS A 50 0.52 -23.15 24.36
C LYS A 50 1.77 -22.46 23.81
N ARG A 51 1.85 -22.29 22.49
CA ARG A 51 2.96 -21.60 21.82
C ARG A 51 2.87 -20.08 22.00
N HIS A 52 1.65 -19.54 22.16
CA HIS A 52 1.41 -18.12 22.32
C HIS A 52 2.15 -17.55 23.54
N ARG A 53 2.94 -16.50 23.32
CA ARG A 53 3.66 -15.79 24.38
C ARG A 53 2.81 -14.64 24.93
N GLY A 54 1.98 -14.99 25.89
CA GLY A 54 1.06 -14.10 26.60
C GLY A 54 -0.05 -14.92 27.24
N GLU A 55 -1.07 -14.24 27.75
CA GLU A 55 -2.29 -14.92 28.19
C GLU A 55 -3.29 -14.99 27.04
N ALA A 56 -3.94 -16.15 26.87
CA ALA A 56 -5.02 -16.34 25.93
C ALA A 56 -6.25 -16.96 26.62
N ALA A 57 -7.43 -16.52 26.20
CA ALA A 57 -8.72 -17.15 26.50
C ALA A 57 -9.50 -17.33 25.19
N VAL A 58 -10.12 -18.49 25.01
CA VAL A 58 -10.86 -18.85 23.80
C VAL A 58 -12.11 -19.61 24.17
N VAL A 59 -13.24 -19.24 23.56
CA VAL A 59 -14.45 -20.08 23.56
C VAL A 59 -15.00 -20.16 22.15
N ILE A 60 -15.34 -21.37 21.73
CA ILE A 60 -15.98 -21.68 20.45
C ILE A 60 -17.21 -22.51 20.74
N LYS A 61 -18.38 -22.08 20.28
CA LYS A 61 -19.66 -22.79 20.49
C LYS A 61 -20.36 -23.03 19.16
N HIS A 62 -20.57 -24.30 18.82
CA HIS A 62 -21.29 -24.70 17.61
C HIS A 62 -22.78 -24.85 17.91
N LEU A 63 -23.60 -23.94 17.40
CA LEU A 63 -25.01 -23.83 17.78
C LEU A 63 -25.86 -25.06 17.43
N PRO A 64 -25.74 -25.69 16.24
CA PRO A 64 -26.51 -26.89 15.90
C PRO A 64 -26.31 -28.04 16.89
N SER A 65 -25.05 -28.32 17.27
CA SER A 65 -24.72 -29.44 18.16
C SER A 65 -24.76 -29.10 19.65
N GLY A 66 -24.65 -27.82 20.00
CA GLY A 66 -24.44 -27.36 21.37
C GLY A 66 -23.04 -27.65 21.95
N ALA A 67 -22.11 -28.17 21.16
CA ALA A 67 -20.73 -28.42 21.58
C ALA A 67 -19.96 -27.11 21.82
N THR A 68 -19.15 -27.10 22.87
CA THR A 68 -18.38 -25.91 23.28
C THR A 68 -16.94 -26.28 23.62
N PHE A 69 -15.99 -25.76 22.86
CA PHE A 69 -14.58 -25.73 23.26
C PHE A 69 -14.32 -24.48 24.10
N ALA A 70 -13.69 -24.63 25.27
CA ALA A 70 -13.33 -23.53 26.14
C ALA A 70 -11.90 -23.69 26.67
N PHE A 71 -11.11 -22.64 26.54
CA PHE A 71 -9.77 -22.50 27.12
C PHE A 71 -9.74 -21.20 27.91
N HIS A 72 -9.73 -21.31 29.25
CA HIS A 72 -9.78 -20.15 30.15
C HIS A 72 -10.96 -19.19 29.89
N GLY A 73 -12.13 -19.73 29.52
CA GLY A 73 -13.28 -18.94 29.06
C GLY A 73 -13.83 -17.94 30.07
N ASP A 74 -13.69 -18.26 31.36
CA ASP A 74 -14.16 -17.46 32.50
C ASP A 74 -13.16 -16.37 32.94
N ARG A 75 -11.91 -16.42 32.45
CA ARG A 75 -10.85 -15.50 32.87
C ARG A 75 -11.15 -14.06 32.42
N PRO A 76 -11.21 -13.08 33.34
CA PRO A 76 -11.34 -11.69 32.97
C PRO A 76 -10.09 -11.18 32.25
N GLN A 77 -10.27 -10.53 31.10
CA GLN A 77 -9.19 -9.94 30.29
C GLN A 77 -9.58 -8.58 29.72
N SER A 78 -8.57 -7.82 29.28
CA SER A 78 -8.79 -6.54 28.61
C SER A 78 -9.62 -6.72 27.36
N THR A 79 -10.61 -5.85 27.20
CA THR A 79 -11.48 -5.83 26.01
C THR A 79 -10.83 -5.11 24.82
N ALA A 80 -9.91 -4.17 25.07
CA ALA A 80 -9.60 -3.12 24.10
C ALA A 80 -10.90 -2.54 23.49
N SER A 81 -11.00 -2.47 22.16
CA SER A 81 -12.23 -1.98 21.49
C SER A 81 -13.38 -3.00 21.40
N LEU A 82 -13.22 -4.24 21.86
CA LEU A 82 -14.31 -5.24 21.87
C LEU A 82 -15.48 -4.80 22.75
N ILE A 83 -15.23 -3.98 23.79
CA ILE A 83 -16.27 -3.43 24.68
C ILE A 83 -17.35 -2.61 23.94
N LYS A 84 -17.07 -2.20 22.71
CA LYS A 84 -18.03 -1.47 21.86
C LYS A 84 -19.25 -2.33 21.48
N LEU A 85 -19.15 -3.66 21.52
CA LEU A 85 -20.32 -4.56 21.39
C LEU A 85 -21.27 -4.43 22.60
N PRO A 86 -20.83 -4.65 23.86
CA PRO A 86 -21.66 -4.36 25.04
C PRO A 86 -22.19 -2.92 25.09
N LEU A 87 -21.41 -1.94 24.63
CA LEU A 87 -21.85 -0.55 24.54
C LEU A 87 -22.96 -0.35 23.50
N LEU A 88 -22.86 -1.00 22.34
CA LEU A 88 -23.93 -1.00 21.34
C LEU A 88 -25.21 -1.61 21.90
N MET A 89 -25.11 -2.74 22.59
CA MET A 89 -26.25 -3.36 23.27
C MET A 89 -26.86 -2.39 24.31
N ALA A 90 -26.05 -1.72 25.12
CA ALA A 90 -26.51 -0.71 26.07
C ALA A 90 -27.22 0.47 25.39
N LEU A 91 -26.76 0.89 24.21
CA LEU A 91 -27.45 1.91 23.40
C LEU A 91 -28.83 1.45 22.95
N TYR A 92 -28.96 0.25 22.39
CA TYR A 92 -30.26 -0.28 21.98
C TYR A 92 -31.20 -0.52 23.18
N GLN A 93 -30.66 -0.89 24.34
CA GLN A 93 -31.44 -0.93 25.59
C GLN A 93 -31.95 0.46 25.97
N ALA A 94 -31.11 1.49 25.92
CA ALA A 94 -31.52 2.87 26.21
C ALA A 94 -32.57 3.39 25.22
N VAL A 95 -32.50 2.97 23.95
CA VAL A 95 -33.51 3.27 22.92
C VAL A 95 -34.84 2.58 23.23
N ASN A 96 -34.82 1.29 23.60
CA ASN A 96 -36.00 0.55 24.02
C ASN A 96 -36.66 1.16 25.27
N GLU A 97 -35.85 1.64 26.21
CA GLU A 97 -36.28 2.37 27.41
C GLU A 97 -36.69 3.83 27.13
N LYS A 98 -36.64 4.28 25.87
CA LYS A 98 -36.97 5.64 25.41
C LYS A 98 -36.12 6.76 26.06
N GLN A 99 -34.90 6.42 26.49
CA GLN A 99 -33.93 7.38 27.03
C GLN A 99 -33.11 8.05 25.93
N VAL A 100 -32.91 7.36 24.81
CA VAL A 100 -32.15 7.83 23.64
C VAL A 100 -32.96 7.56 22.37
N THR A 101 -32.83 8.42 21.36
CA THR A 101 -33.37 8.17 20.01
C THR A 101 -32.22 8.08 19.02
N LEU A 102 -32.21 7.04 18.17
CA LEU A 102 -31.12 6.83 17.20
C LEU A 102 -30.98 7.99 16.20
N ASP A 103 -32.07 8.67 15.87
CA ASP A 103 -32.07 9.80 14.93
C ASP A 103 -31.76 11.15 15.60
N ALA A 104 -31.55 11.18 16.92
CA ALA A 104 -31.11 12.37 17.62
C ALA A 104 -29.73 12.80 17.09
N LEU A 105 -29.55 14.09 16.82
CA LEU A 105 -28.28 14.63 16.36
C LEU A 105 -27.38 14.93 17.56
N VAL A 106 -26.15 14.44 17.49
CA VAL A 106 -25.06 14.81 18.40
C VAL A 106 -24.06 15.68 17.65
N GLU A 107 -23.57 16.71 18.34
CA GLU A 107 -22.53 17.61 17.80
C GLU A 107 -21.17 17.17 18.32
N MET A 108 -20.23 16.89 17.42
CA MET A 108 -18.85 16.59 17.78
C MET A 108 -18.11 17.87 18.14
N LYS A 109 -17.79 18.06 19.42
CA LYS A 109 -17.00 19.20 19.90
C LYS A 109 -15.51 18.90 19.78
N LYS A 110 -14.70 19.96 19.94
CA LYS A 110 -13.25 19.83 19.93
C LYS A 110 -12.73 18.96 21.08
N GLU A 111 -13.32 19.05 22.27
CA GLU A 111 -12.93 18.20 23.41
C GLU A 111 -13.29 16.71 23.26
N ASP A 112 -14.23 16.38 22.37
CA ASP A 112 -14.66 15.01 22.11
C ASP A 112 -13.66 14.25 21.23
N GLN A 113 -12.89 14.98 20.42
CA GLN A 113 -11.91 14.41 19.51
C GLN A 113 -10.76 13.74 20.27
N VAL A 114 -10.60 12.44 20.03
CA VAL A 114 -9.54 11.61 20.62
C VAL A 114 -8.75 10.89 19.51
N PRO A 115 -7.46 10.57 19.76
CA PRO A 115 -6.61 9.89 18.78
C PRO A 115 -6.96 8.40 18.62
N GLY A 116 -6.21 7.69 17.77
CA GLY A 116 -6.37 6.26 17.52
C GLY A 116 -7.30 5.95 16.35
N SER A 117 -7.96 4.78 16.40
CA SER A 117 -8.85 4.31 15.33
C SER A 117 -10.09 5.20 15.16
N GLY A 118 -10.49 5.40 13.90
CA GLY A 118 -11.67 6.18 13.53
C GLY A 118 -11.42 7.10 12.35
N ILE A 119 -12.50 7.68 11.85
CA ILE A 119 -12.47 8.66 10.76
C ILE A 119 -12.84 10.07 11.24
N LEU A 120 -13.57 10.21 12.35
CA LEU A 120 -14.09 11.49 12.81
C LEU A 120 -12.98 12.50 13.13
N THR A 121 -11.96 12.09 13.89
CA THR A 121 -10.85 12.98 14.29
C THR A 121 -9.95 13.37 13.10
N GLY A 122 -9.72 12.44 12.16
CA GLY A 122 -8.78 12.65 11.05
C GLY A 122 -9.37 13.35 9.84
N HIS A 123 -10.68 13.25 9.64
CA HIS A 123 -11.34 13.69 8.39
C HIS A 123 -12.43 14.74 8.59
N PHE A 124 -12.86 15.03 9.82
CA PHE A 124 -13.94 15.97 10.09
C PHE A 124 -13.55 17.03 11.12
N SER A 125 -14.16 18.20 11.00
CA SER A 125 -13.92 19.34 11.88
C SER A 125 -14.92 19.40 13.04
N PRO A 126 -14.56 19.98 14.20
CA PRO A 126 -15.51 20.29 15.27
C PRO A 126 -16.73 21.06 14.75
N GLY A 127 -17.90 20.78 15.32
CA GLY A 127 -19.20 21.30 14.88
C GLY A 127 -19.95 20.38 13.90
N LEU A 128 -19.34 19.26 13.48
CA LEU A 128 -20.05 18.22 12.74
C LEU A 128 -21.23 17.70 13.56
N LYS A 129 -22.41 17.63 12.94
CA LYS A 129 -23.59 17.00 13.52
C LYS A 129 -23.88 15.69 12.79
N LEU A 130 -24.02 14.62 13.55
CA LEU A 130 -24.35 13.28 13.05
C LEU A 130 -25.40 12.64 13.95
N SER A 131 -26.16 11.70 13.42
CA SER A 131 -27.14 10.98 14.24
C SER A 131 -26.44 10.05 15.24
N VAL A 132 -27.09 9.73 16.35
CA VAL A 132 -26.62 8.69 17.28
C VAL A 132 -26.45 7.35 16.54
N ARG A 133 -27.31 7.06 15.57
CA ARG A 133 -27.20 5.91 14.66
C ARG A 133 -25.86 5.90 13.91
N ASP A 134 -25.50 7.02 13.28
CA ASP A 134 -24.25 7.13 12.51
C ASP A 134 -23.04 7.03 13.45
N ALA A 135 -23.09 7.66 14.62
CA ALA A 135 -22.04 7.56 15.63
C ALA A 135 -21.86 6.10 16.08
N ALA A 136 -22.94 5.37 16.34
CA ALA A 136 -22.90 3.96 16.69
C ALA A 136 -22.33 3.11 15.53
N HIS A 137 -22.71 3.42 14.29
CA HIS A 137 -22.21 2.71 13.10
C HIS A 137 -20.69 2.90 12.96
N LEU A 138 -20.18 4.13 13.08
CA LEU A 138 -18.75 4.42 13.04
C LEU A 138 -17.99 3.78 14.22
N MET A 139 -18.59 3.78 15.42
CA MET A 139 -18.05 3.13 16.62
C MET A 139 -17.82 1.63 16.40
N VAL A 140 -18.68 0.94 15.66
CA VAL A 140 -18.55 -0.49 15.40
C VAL A 140 -17.68 -0.76 14.18
N THR A 141 -18.05 -0.19 13.03
CA THR A 141 -17.47 -0.47 11.70
C THR A 141 -16.00 -0.07 11.59
N TYR A 142 -15.66 1.16 11.99
CA TYR A 142 -14.29 1.69 11.95
C TYR A 142 -13.59 1.66 13.30
N SER A 143 -14.27 1.13 14.32
CA SER A 143 -13.84 1.24 15.69
C SER A 143 -13.52 2.68 16.13
N ASP A 144 -14.31 3.65 15.68
CA ASP A 144 -14.03 5.07 15.89
C ASP A 144 -14.08 5.47 17.37
N ASN A 145 -12.97 5.97 17.90
CA ASN A 145 -12.82 6.30 19.32
C ASN A 145 -13.60 7.56 19.72
N THR A 146 -13.68 8.55 18.83
CA THR A 146 -14.47 9.76 19.05
C THR A 146 -15.95 9.43 19.03
N ALA A 147 -16.40 8.64 18.05
CA ALA A 147 -17.78 8.16 17.99
C ALA A 147 -18.14 7.32 19.22
N THR A 148 -17.20 6.50 19.71
CA THR A 148 -17.38 5.74 20.96
C THR A 148 -17.70 6.66 22.13
N ASN A 149 -16.94 7.75 22.30
CA ASN A 149 -17.19 8.72 23.37
C ASN A 149 -18.53 9.44 23.21
N LEU A 150 -18.90 9.81 21.98
CA LEU A 150 -20.21 10.41 21.69
C LEU A 150 -21.36 9.47 22.05
N VAL A 151 -21.24 8.17 21.77
CA VAL A 151 -22.22 7.16 22.16
C VAL A 151 -22.26 6.98 23.69
N ILE A 152 -21.10 6.95 24.36
CA ILE A 152 -21.01 6.91 25.82
C ILE A 152 -21.76 8.09 26.44
N ASP A 153 -21.68 9.28 25.85
CA ASP A 153 -22.39 10.46 26.35
C ASP A 153 -23.90 10.37 26.23
N GLN A 154 -24.42 9.57 25.31
CA GLN A 154 -25.86 9.33 25.19
C GLN A 154 -26.37 8.31 26.21
N VAL A 155 -25.60 7.25 26.46
CA VAL A 155 -26.06 6.11 27.28
C VAL A 155 -25.59 6.17 28.73
N GLY A 156 -24.47 6.84 28.99
CA GLY A 156 -23.78 6.89 30.28
C GLY A 156 -22.83 5.71 30.53
N LEU A 157 -21.68 5.99 31.16
CA LEU A 157 -20.65 4.99 31.48
C LEU A 157 -21.19 3.76 32.26
N PRO A 158 -22.05 3.91 33.30
CA PRO A 158 -22.53 2.77 34.08
C PRO A 158 -23.52 1.85 33.33
N ALA A 159 -24.05 2.28 32.17
CA ALA A 159 -25.11 1.56 31.48
C ALA A 159 -24.69 0.16 31.05
N THR A 160 -23.44 0.00 30.59
CA THR A 160 -22.89 -1.32 30.23
C THR A 160 -22.89 -2.25 31.44
N ARG A 161 -22.27 -1.87 32.56
CA ARG A 161 -22.23 -2.67 33.79
C ARG A 161 -23.65 -3.04 34.27
N LYS A 162 -24.59 -2.09 34.25
CA LYS A 162 -25.98 -2.33 34.65
C LYS A 162 -26.63 -3.40 33.76
N LEU A 163 -26.51 -3.25 32.44
CA LEU A 163 -27.07 -4.19 31.48
C LEU A 163 -26.43 -5.57 31.60
N MET A 164 -25.10 -5.64 31.63
CA MET A 164 -24.36 -6.90 31.68
C MET A 164 -24.73 -7.74 32.91
N LYS A 165 -24.96 -7.11 34.07
CA LYS A 165 -25.49 -7.80 35.26
C LYS A 165 -26.88 -8.40 35.03
N THR A 166 -27.78 -7.70 34.35
CA THR A 166 -29.12 -8.21 34.03
C THR A 166 -29.09 -9.38 33.04
N LEU A 167 -28.08 -9.40 32.16
CA LEU A 167 -27.89 -10.45 31.15
C LEU A 167 -27.03 -11.63 31.64
N ASP A 168 -26.69 -11.67 32.94
CA ASP A 168 -25.84 -12.70 33.55
C ASP A 168 -24.43 -12.76 32.92
N CYS A 169 -23.85 -11.57 32.67
CA CYS A 169 -22.50 -11.38 32.14
C CYS A 169 -21.68 -10.53 33.13
N PRO A 170 -21.39 -11.01 34.35
CA PRO A 170 -20.88 -10.19 35.44
C PRO A 170 -19.43 -9.72 35.26
N SER A 171 -18.66 -10.33 34.35
CA SER A 171 -17.26 -9.99 34.10
C SER A 171 -17.10 -8.81 33.15
N THR A 172 -18.19 -8.41 32.48
CA THR A 172 -18.14 -7.42 31.41
C THR A 172 -18.52 -6.02 31.89
N GLN A 173 -17.61 -5.06 31.69
CA GLN A 173 -17.88 -3.65 31.95
C GLN A 173 -16.98 -2.71 31.13
N LEU A 174 -17.54 -1.55 30.78
CA LEU A 174 -16.79 -0.39 30.33
C LEU A 174 -16.30 0.40 31.55
N ASN A 175 -15.00 0.68 31.61
CA ASN A 175 -14.39 1.34 32.75
C ASN A 175 -14.40 2.87 32.60
N SER A 176 -14.09 3.39 31.41
CA SER A 176 -13.90 4.83 31.18
C SER A 176 -14.28 5.23 29.75
N LYS A 177 -14.31 6.54 29.49
CA LYS A 177 -14.25 7.06 28.11
C LYS A 177 -12.89 6.73 27.48
N VAL A 178 -12.89 6.58 26.16
CA VAL A 178 -11.68 6.29 25.37
C VAL A 178 -10.70 7.46 25.48
N PHE A 179 -9.42 7.16 25.76
CA PHE A 179 -8.35 8.15 26.03
C PHE A 179 -8.62 9.13 27.19
N ARG A 180 -9.62 8.84 28.05
CA ARG A 180 -10.02 9.69 29.18
C ARG A 180 -10.11 8.88 30.47
N ARG A 181 -8.98 8.31 30.93
CA ARG A 181 -8.94 7.45 32.13
C ARG A 181 -9.39 8.16 33.41
N ASP A 182 -9.31 9.48 33.45
CA ASP A 182 -9.84 10.35 34.49
C ASP A 182 -11.36 10.22 34.69
N THR A 183 -12.07 9.73 33.67
CA THR A 183 -13.52 9.47 33.74
C THR A 183 -13.88 8.09 34.29
N SER A 184 -12.90 7.31 34.75
CA SER A 184 -13.12 5.92 35.13
C SER A 184 -14.12 5.77 36.28
N ILE A 185 -15.12 4.89 36.11
CA ILE A 185 -16.06 4.48 37.17
C ILE A 185 -15.54 3.31 38.01
N ASP A 186 -14.38 2.75 37.64
CA ASP A 186 -13.70 1.67 38.33
C ASP A 186 -12.19 1.80 38.11
N ILE A 187 -11.55 2.51 39.03
CA ILE A 187 -10.13 2.88 38.90
C ILE A 187 -9.24 1.64 38.89
N GLU A 188 -9.53 0.65 39.73
CA GLU A 188 -8.72 -0.57 39.82
C GLU A 188 -8.89 -1.44 38.57
N SER A 189 -10.13 -1.64 38.10
CA SER A 189 -10.36 -2.33 36.83
C SER A 189 -9.72 -1.58 35.64
N SER A 190 -9.75 -0.25 35.64
CA SER A 190 -9.14 0.54 34.56
C SER A 190 -7.61 0.48 34.55
N LYS A 191 -6.97 0.43 35.73
CA LYS A 191 -5.52 0.20 35.84
C LYS A 191 -5.14 -1.17 35.30
N GLN A 192 -5.94 -2.19 35.62
CA GLN A 192 -5.63 -3.58 35.27
C GLN A 192 -5.96 -3.91 33.81
N TYR A 193 -7.13 -3.50 33.32
CA TYR A 193 -7.69 -3.93 32.03
C TYR A 193 -7.87 -2.79 31.02
N GLY A 194 -7.59 -1.55 31.39
CA GLY A 194 -7.72 -0.40 30.52
C GLY A 194 -9.18 0.02 30.29
N LEU A 195 -9.59 0.08 29.02
CA LEU A 195 -10.88 0.65 28.60
C LEU A 195 -12.08 -0.14 29.16
N GLY A 196 -11.96 -1.46 29.24
CA GLY A 196 -13.00 -2.33 29.78
C GLY A 196 -12.47 -3.74 30.00
N VAL A 197 -13.20 -4.52 30.78
CA VAL A 197 -12.91 -5.93 31.07
C VAL A 197 -14.08 -6.80 30.59
N THR A 198 -13.80 -8.05 30.23
CA THR A 198 -14.79 -9.08 29.87
C THR A 198 -14.18 -10.47 30.04
N SER A 199 -14.99 -11.52 29.87
CA SER A 199 -14.56 -12.91 29.70
C SER A 199 -15.08 -13.46 28.36
N CYS A 200 -14.53 -14.58 27.89
CA CYS A 200 -15.06 -15.21 26.68
C CYS A 200 -16.47 -15.76 26.91
N ASP A 201 -16.75 -16.29 28.11
CA ASP A 201 -18.06 -16.83 28.47
C ASP A 201 -19.15 -15.76 28.42
N ASP A 202 -18.87 -14.56 28.95
CA ASP A 202 -19.79 -13.42 28.85
C ASP A 202 -20.06 -13.06 27.39
N MET A 203 -19.01 -12.94 26.56
CA MET A 203 -19.18 -12.58 25.15
C MET A 203 -19.98 -13.63 24.36
N ILE A 204 -19.73 -14.91 24.60
CA ILE A 204 -20.50 -16.01 23.97
C ILE A 204 -21.95 -15.97 24.41
N ARG A 205 -22.23 -15.66 25.69
CA ARG A 205 -23.60 -15.49 26.19
C ARG A 205 -24.33 -14.34 25.48
N LEU A 206 -23.68 -13.18 25.33
CA LEU A 206 -24.25 -12.04 24.61
C LEU A 206 -24.54 -12.38 23.14
N LEU A 207 -23.60 -13.03 22.46
CA LEU A 207 -23.75 -13.43 21.06
C LEU A 207 -24.86 -14.47 20.89
N GLU A 208 -25.03 -15.39 21.85
CA GLU A 208 -26.12 -16.36 21.84
C GLU A 208 -27.49 -15.70 22.01
N LEU A 209 -27.60 -14.73 22.93
CA LEU A 209 -28.84 -13.94 23.10
C LEU A 209 -29.20 -13.19 21.81
N LEU A 210 -28.21 -12.56 21.16
CA LEU A 210 -28.42 -11.88 19.89
C LEU A 210 -28.85 -12.86 18.79
N HIS A 211 -28.16 -13.98 18.65
CA HIS A 211 -28.47 -14.97 17.61
C HIS A 211 -29.88 -15.57 17.78
N LYS A 212 -30.30 -15.85 19.02
CA LYS A 212 -31.65 -16.36 19.32
C LYS A 212 -32.75 -15.29 19.23
N GLY A 213 -32.37 -14.01 19.14
CA GLY A 213 -33.32 -12.90 19.17
C GLY A 213 -33.91 -12.61 20.54
N GLU A 214 -33.18 -12.94 21.61
CA GLU A 214 -33.60 -12.89 23.02
C GLU A 214 -33.11 -11.63 23.75
N PHE A 215 -32.29 -10.77 23.13
CA PHE A 215 -31.70 -9.61 23.82
C PHE A 215 -32.73 -8.52 24.19
N ILE A 216 -33.68 -8.19 23.31
CA ILE A 216 -34.83 -7.30 23.59
C ILE A 216 -36.01 -7.83 22.79
N ASP A 217 -35.79 -7.95 21.48
CA ASP A 217 -36.63 -8.64 20.52
C ASP A 217 -35.75 -9.09 19.33
N LYS A 218 -36.38 -9.82 18.40
CA LYS A 218 -35.70 -10.33 17.20
C LYS A 218 -35.19 -9.22 16.29
N ALA A 219 -35.94 -8.12 16.13
CA ALA A 219 -35.59 -7.05 15.21
C ALA A 219 -34.36 -6.28 15.69
N THR A 220 -34.32 -5.97 16.98
CA THR A 220 -33.20 -5.30 17.65
C THR A 220 -31.96 -6.17 17.62
N SER A 221 -32.11 -7.47 17.91
CA SER A 221 -30.99 -8.41 17.84
C SER A 221 -30.42 -8.51 16.43
N GLN A 222 -31.28 -8.59 15.42
CA GLN A 222 -30.87 -8.59 14.01
C GLN A 222 -30.17 -7.27 13.62
N ALA A 223 -30.68 -6.12 14.04
CA ALA A 223 -30.05 -4.83 13.75
C ALA A 223 -28.62 -4.72 14.32
N ILE A 224 -28.38 -5.28 15.51
CA ILE A 224 -27.04 -5.36 16.10
C ILE A 224 -26.14 -6.31 15.29
N ILE A 225 -26.64 -7.50 14.94
CA ILE A 225 -25.90 -8.48 14.12
C ILE A 225 -25.55 -7.88 12.75
N ASP A 226 -26.49 -7.21 12.09
CA ASP A 226 -26.29 -6.57 10.80
C ASP A 226 -25.18 -5.52 10.90
N GLN A 227 -25.16 -4.72 11.98
CA GLN A 227 -24.12 -3.73 12.20
C GLN A 227 -22.74 -4.37 12.44
N LEU A 228 -22.68 -5.48 13.17
CA LEU A 228 -21.44 -6.25 13.36
C LEU A 228 -20.92 -6.89 12.07
N ALA A 229 -21.81 -7.18 11.10
CA ALA A 229 -21.44 -7.72 9.79
C ALA A 229 -20.73 -6.69 8.89
N PHE A 230 -20.76 -5.40 9.25
CA PHE A 230 -20.04 -4.34 8.52
C PHE A 230 -18.63 -4.08 9.05
N VAL A 231 -18.17 -4.75 10.11
CA VAL A 231 -16.81 -4.57 10.63
C VAL A 231 -15.78 -4.91 9.55
N ASN A 232 -14.89 -3.96 9.27
CA ASN A 232 -13.94 -4.05 8.16
C ASN A 232 -12.59 -4.72 8.55
N ASP A 233 -12.34 -4.90 9.84
CA ASP A 233 -11.11 -5.52 10.33
C ASP A 233 -11.12 -7.04 10.09
N LYS A 234 -10.27 -7.50 9.16
CA LYS A 234 -10.10 -8.91 8.81
C LYS A 234 -8.79 -9.51 9.29
N SER A 235 -8.11 -8.89 10.25
CA SER A 235 -6.78 -9.32 10.70
C SER A 235 -6.78 -10.54 11.63
N LYS A 236 -7.91 -10.86 12.28
CA LYS A 236 -8.02 -11.84 13.38
C LYS A 236 -8.82 -13.07 12.95
N VAL A 237 -9.86 -13.48 13.68
CA VAL A 237 -10.58 -14.75 13.48
C VAL A 237 -11.12 -14.88 12.06
N THR A 238 -11.44 -13.76 11.43
CA THR A 238 -12.03 -13.72 10.09
C THR A 238 -11.02 -13.79 8.95
N ARG A 239 -9.72 -13.69 9.23
CA ARG A 239 -8.64 -13.54 8.24
C ARG A 239 -8.55 -14.68 7.23
N PHE A 240 -8.70 -15.92 7.72
CA PHE A 240 -8.54 -17.13 6.91
C PHE A 240 -9.87 -17.85 6.64
N LEU A 241 -11.00 -17.17 6.86
CA LEU A 241 -12.29 -17.72 6.49
C LEU A 241 -12.45 -17.74 4.96
N PRO A 242 -13.17 -18.73 4.39
CA PRO A 242 -13.36 -18.81 2.95
C PRO A 242 -14.04 -17.56 2.36
N PRO A 243 -13.69 -17.19 1.10
CA PRO A 243 -14.36 -16.11 0.40
C PRO A 243 -15.89 -16.30 0.39
N GLY A 244 -16.62 -15.23 0.71
CA GLY A 244 -18.09 -15.23 0.75
C GLY A 244 -18.69 -15.49 2.13
N VAL A 245 -17.90 -15.99 3.10
CA VAL A 245 -18.33 -16.04 4.50
C VAL A 245 -18.38 -14.62 5.05
N LYS A 246 -19.54 -14.22 5.59
CA LYS A 246 -19.78 -12.89 6.16
C LYS A 246 -20.02 -13.00 7.67
N PRO A 247 -18.95 -13.05 8.48
CA PRO A 247 -19.08 -13.09 9.93
C PRO A 247 -19.59 -11.74 10.46
N ALA A 248 -20.36 -11.79 11.55
CA ALA A 248 -20.78 -10.63 12.31
C ALA A 248 -19.96 -10.58 13.61
N HIS A 249 -18.99 -9.68 13.71
CA HIS A 249 -18.02 -9.69 14.81
C HIS A 249 -17.57 -8.29 15.24
N LYS A 250 -16.83 -8.21 16.34
CA LYS A 250 -16.15 -6.98 16.76
C LYS A 250 -14.75 -7.29 17.26
N THR A 251 -13.78 -6.56 16.71
CA THR A 251 -12.37 -6.68 17.13
C THR A 251 -11.97 -5.65 18.20
N GLY A 252 -10.83 -5.88 18.85
CA GLY A 252 -10.14 -4.90 19.66
C GLY A 252 -8.62 -5.12 19.64
N ALA A 253 -7.88 -4.02 19.74
CA ALA A 253 -6.42 -4.06 19.82
C ALA A 253 -5.89 -2.88 20.63
N VAL A 254 -4.93 -3.15 21.51
CA VAL A 254 -4.01 -2.22 22.15
C VAL A 254 -2.65 -2.90 22.20
N ASN A 255 -1.54 -2.20 22.43
CA ASN A 255 -0.18 -2.78 22.28
C ASN A 255 -0.02 -4.20 22.84
N ASP A 256 -0.52 -4.47 24.04
CA ASP A 256 -0.38 -5.73 24.76
C ASP A 256 -1.57 -6.70 24.66
N ALA A 257 -2.65 -6.35 23.94
CA ALA A 257 -3.85 -7.19 23.83
C ALA A 257 -4.46 -7.20 22.41
N ARG A 258 -4.98 -8.35 21.99
CA ARG A 258 -5.77 -8.54 20.76
C ARG A 258 -7.02 -9.33 21.09
N THR A 259 -8.17 -8.84 20.65
CA THR A 259 -9.48 -9.41 20.97
C THR A 259 -10.37 -9.49 19.74
N ASP A 260 -11.21 -10.52 19.66
CA ASP A 260 -12.22 -10.68 18.62
C ASP A 260 -13.35 -11.58 19.13
N ALA A 261 -14.60 -11.21 18.90
CA ALA A 261 -15.75 -12.05 19.23
C ALA A 261 -16.88 -11.84 18.23
N GLY A 262 -17.58 -12.91 17.86
CA GLY A 262 -18.63 -12.82 16.84
C GLY A 262 -19.34 -14.13 16.50
N ILE A 263 -20.12 -14.03 15.42
CA ILE A 263 -20.94 -15.10 14.83
C ILE A 263 -20.41 -15.37 13.44
N ILE A 264 -20.04 -16.62 13.16
CA ILE A 264 -19.66 -17.07 11.81
C ILE A 264 -20.81 -17.91 11.25
N PRO A 265 -21.45 -17.51 10.14
CA PRO A 265 -22.47 -18.33 9.50
C PRO A 265 -21.84 -19.61 8.92
N LEU A 266 -22.53 -20.73 9.12
CA LEU A 266 -22.16 -22.04 8.56
C LEU A 266 -23.21 -22.48 7.54
N PRO A 267 -22.90 -23.46 6.66
CA PRO A 267 -23.90 -24.07 5.78
C PRO A 267 -25.12 -24.59 6.56
N GLU A 268 -24.89 -25.14 7.75
CA GLU A 268 -25.92 -25.55 8.69
C GLU A 268 -25.73 -24.80 10.01
N GLY A 269 -26.53 -23.76 10.25
CA GLY A 269 -26.50 -22.98 11.50
C GLY A 269 -25.37 -21.95 11.58
N ALA A 270 -24.76 -21.82 12.76
CA ALA A 270 -23.70 -20.84 13.00
C ALA A 270 -22.76 -21.27 14.13
N LEU A 271 -21.58 -20.67 14.12
CA LEU A 271 -20.55 -20.78 15.15
C LEU A 271 -20.47 -19.46 15.92
N LEU A 272 -20.46 -19.53 17.25
CA LEU A 272 -20.09 -18.40 18.10
C LEU A 272 -18.62 -18.54 18.50
N PHE A 273 -17.88 -17.44 18.53
CA PHE A 273 -16.50 -17.44 18.99
C PHE A 273 -16.19 -16.21 19.85
N CYS A 274 -15.24 -16.37 20.75
CA CYS A 274 -14.54 -15.29 21.42
C CYS A 274 -13.07 -15.69 21.59
N VAL A 275 -12.16 -14.80 21.21
CA VAL A 275 -10.71 -14.93 21.39
C VAL A 275 -10.21 -13.67 22.06
N LEU A 276 -9.64 -13.82 23.26
CA LEU A 276 -9.03 -12.74 24.02
C LEU A 276 -7.56 -13.07 24.25
N THR A 277 -6.69 -12.10 24.02
CA THR A 277 -5.27 -12.20 24.38
C THR A 277 -4.85 -10.94 25.12
N GLN A 278 -3.97 -11.07 26.10
CA GLN A 278 -3.39 -9.94 26.81
C GLN A 278 -1.99 -10.28 27.31
N GLN A 279 -1.25 -9.26 27.77
CA GLN A 279 0.16 -9.40 28.16
C GLN A 279 1.00 -10.05 27.04
N ASN A 280 0.64 -9.76 25.79
CA ASN A 280 1.34 -10.29 24.64
C ASN A 280 2.79 -9.78 24.63
N GLU A 281 3.75 -10.68 24.47
CA GLU A 281 5.17 -10.32 24.29
C GLU A 281 5.36 -9.57 22.96
N ASP A 282 4.72 -10.05 21.90
CA ASP A 282 4.67 -9.36 20.62
C ASP A 282 3.66 -8.20 20.66
N ARG A 283 4.22 -6.99 20.80
CA ARG A 283 3.48 -5.73 20.83
C ARG A 283 3.46 -5.00 19.49
N SER A 284 3.99 -5.63 18.43
CA SER A 284 4.02 -5.05 17.09
C SER A 284 2.60 -4.90 16.52
N TRP A 285 2.43 -3.92 15.64
CA TRP A 285 1.19 -3.75 14.89
C TRP A 285 1.41 -4.23 13.45
N GLY A 286 0.42 -4.93 12.90
CA GLY A 286 0.43 -5.40 11.52
C GLY A 286 0.23 -6.91 11.41
N ASP A 287 0.12 -7.37 10.17
CA ASP A 287 -0.33 -8.72 9.78
C ASP A 287 0.56 -9.88 10.22
N LYS A 288 1.72 -9.61 10.82
CA LYS A 288 2.63 -10.61 11.39
C LYS A 288 2.49 -10.76 12.91
N ASN A 289 1.62 -9.98 13.55
CA ASN A 289 1.46 -10.03 15.00
C ASN A 289 1.04 -11.43 15.47
N GLU A 290 1.75 -11.99 16.44
CA GLU A 290 1.57 -13.36 16.94
C GLU A 290 0.13 -13.63 17.42
N ALA A 291 -0.47 -12.69 18.15
CA ALA A 291 -1.81 -12.84 18.71
C ALA A 291 -2.91 -12.72 17.64
N GLU A 292 -2.72 -11.89 16.61
CA GLU A 292 -3.66 -11.80 15.48
C GLU A 292 -3.62 -13.06 14.62
N LEU A 293 -2.42 -13.63 14.42
CA LEU A 293 -2.24 -14.91 13.73
C LEU A 293 -2.84 -16.08 14.52
N LEU A 294 -2.69 -16.10 15.85
CA LEU A 294 -3.36 -17.07 16.72
C LEU A 294 -4.88 -17.01 16.55
N ALA A 295 -5.46 -15.81 16.61
CA ALA A 295 -6.90 -15.63 16.41
C ALA A 295 -7.36 -16.12 15.02
N ALA A 296 -6.59 -15.81 13.98
CA ALA A 296 -6.85 -16.26 12.62
C ALA A 296 -6.78 -17.79 12.47
N GLU A 297 -5.79 -18.44 13.09
CA GLU A 297 -5.64 -19.90 13.13
C GLU A 297 -6.85 -20.56 13.83
N ILE A 298 -7.29 -20.01 14.97
CA ILE A 298 -8.49 -20.48 15.68
C ILE A 298 -9.72 -20.41 14.79
N GLY A 299 -9.93 -19.27 14.10
CA GLY A 299 -11.06 -19.09 13.20
C GLY A 299 -11.07 -20.08 12.02
N GLN A 300 -9.90 -20.31 11.43
CA GLN A 300 -9.74 -21.27 10.34
C GLN A 300 -10.06 -22.70 10.78
N VAL A 301 -9.45 -23.16 11.88
CA VAL A 301 -9.64 -24.51 12.40
C VAL A 301 -11.12 -24.72 12.76
N ALA A 302 -11.72 -23.79 13.49
CA ALA A 302 -13.11 -23.91 13.91
C ALA A 302 -14.07 -23.92 12.72
N TYR A 303 -13.87 -23.04 11.73
CA TYR A 303 -14.73 -23.02 10.54
C TYR A 303 -14.63 -24.32 9.74
N HIS A 304 -13.44 -24.77 9.37
CA HIS A 304 -13.27 -25.97 8.54
C HIS A 304 -13.71 -27.24 9.26
N TYR A 305 -13.54 -27.31 10.57
CA TYR A 305 -14.04 -28.43 11.36
C TYR A 305 -15.56 -28.58 11.22
N PHE A 306 -16.32 -27.49 11.41
CA PHE A 306 -17.78 -27.54 11.41
C PHE A 306 -18.41 -27.43 10.01
N ALA A 307 -17.79 -26.72 9.07
CA ALA A 307 -18.31 -26.55 7.71
C ALA A 307 -17.95 -27.73 6.80
N ASP A 308 -16.74 -28.28 6.93
CA ASP A 308 -16.19 -29.26 5.97
C ASP A 308 -15.99 -30.67 6.57
N GLY A 309 -16.16 -30.83 7.90
CA GLY A 309 -15.92 -32.10 8.59
C GLY A 309 -14.45 -32.53 8.57
N LYS A 310 -13.53 -31.58 8.45
CA LYS A 310 -12.07 -31.83 8.37
C LYS A 310 -11.35 -31.11 9.49
N ILE A 311 -10.56 -31.85 10.28
CA ILE A 311 -9.49 -31.28 11.11
C ILE A 311 -8.31 -30.99 10.19
N THR A 312 -8.33 -29.86 9.49
CA THR A 312 -7.11 -29.33 8.89
C THR A 312 -6.37 -28.54 9.96
N ALA A 313 -5.49 -29.20 10.71
CA ALA A 313 -4.39 -28.47 11.34
C ALA A 313 -3.64 -27.70 10.24
N PRO A 314 -3.24 -26.44 10.47
CA PRO A 314 -2.70 -25.64 9.40
C PRO A 314 -1.45 -26.30 8.81
N ALA A 315 -1.44 -26.50 7.48
CA ALA A 315 -0.18 -26.49 6.77
C ALA A 315 0.43 -25.10 6.98
N PRO A 316 1.75 -24.98 7.22
CA PRO A 316 2.34 -23.67 7.43
C PRO A 316 2.05 -22.79 6.21
N THR A 317 1.44 -21.63 6.51
CA THR A 317 1.22 -20.43 5.68
C THR A 317 0.47 -20.60 4.35
N SER A 318 -0.70 -19.98 4.21
CA SER A 318 -1.18 -19.51 2.90
C SER A 318 -1.88 -18.16 2.99
N THR A 319 -1.09 -17.11 2.98
CA THR A 319 -1.55 -15.73 2.82
C THR A 319 -2.09 -15.58 1.40
N THR A 320 -3.39 -15.38 1.23
CA THR A 320 -3.93 -14.95 -0.07
C THR A 320 -3.58 -13.49 -0.22
N LEU A 321 -2.81 -13.14 -1.26
CA LEU A 321 -2.39 -11.76 -1.52
C LEU A 321 -3.29 -11.15 -2.59
N ALA A 322 -3.73 -9.91 -2.43
CA ALA A 322 -4.54 -9.19 -3.41
C ALA A 322 -4.22 -7.69 -3.33
N LEU A 323 -4.82 -6.88 -4.21
CA LEU A 323 -4.65 -5.43 -4.23
C LEU A 323 -4.81 -4.82 -2.82
N GLY A 324 -3.80 -4.08 -2.36
CA GLY A 324 -3.73 -3.48 -1.02
C GLY A 324 -3.12 -4.39 0.07
N ALA A 325 -2.69 -5.61 -0.27
CA ALA A 325 -1.86 -6.42 0.62
C ALA A 325 -0.43 -5.85 0.71
N GLU A 326 0.21 -5.97 1.87
CA GLU A 326 1.57 -5.48 2.06
C GLU A 326 2.50 -6.52 2.76
N GLY A 327 3.82 -6.37 2.61
CA GLY A 327 4.85 -7.12 3.35
C GLY A 327 5.61 -8.18 2.55
N GLU A 328 6.49 -8.94 3.24
CA GLU A 328 7.48 -9.86 2.63
C GLU A 328 6.92 -10.91 1.65
N LEU A 329 5.67 -11.33 1.83
CA LEU A 329 5.01 -12.28 0.91
C LEU A 329 4.59 -11.60 -0.39
N VAL A 330 4.22 -10.32 -0.35
CA VAL A 330 4.01 -9.48 -1.53
C VAL A 330 5.34 -9.22 -2.22
N GLU A 331 6.41 -8.96 -1.46
CA GLU A 331 7.74 -8.86 -2.04
C GLU A 331 8.13 -10.17 -2.75
N ALA A 332 7.93 -11.32 -2.10
CA ALA A 332 8.21 -12.63 -2.68
C ALA A 332 7.34 -12.92 -3.92
N LEU A 333 6.08 -12.48 -3.92
CA LEU A 333 5.21 -12.53 -5.09
C LEU A 333 5.75 -11.66 -6.23
N GLN A 334 6.06 -10.40 -5.97
CA GLN A 334 6.59 -9.44 -6.95
C GLN A 334 7.90 -9.96 -7.55
N ARG A 335 8.81 -10.48 -6.71
CA ARG A 335 10.04 -11.18 -7.13
C ARG A 335 9.71 -12.37 -8.04
N THR A 336 8.78 -13.22 -7.63
CA THR A 336 8.42 -14.44 -8.38
C THR A 336 7.77 -14.12 -9.73
N LEU A 337 6.90 -13.11 -9.80
CA LEU A 337 6.27 -12.64 -11.05
C LEU A 337 7.30 -12.02 -12.00
N ASN A 338 8.21 -11.19 -11.47
CA ASN A 338 9.31 -10.61 -12.24
C ASN A 338 10.21 -11.68 -12.86
N ALA A 339 10.54 -12.73 -12.11
CA ALA A 339 11.41 -13.82 -12.56
C ALA A 339 10.75 -14.75 -13.59
N ARG A 340 9.44 -15.03 -13.46
CA ARG A 340 8.80 -16.16 -14.18
C ARG A 340 7.94 -15.77 -15.37
N MET A 341 7.55 -14.51 -15.51
CA MET A 341 6.77 -14.04 -16.66
C MET A 341 7.66 -13.58 -17.82
N LYS A 342 7.26 -13.84 -19.08
CA LYS A 342 7.98 -13.40 -20.29
C LYS A 342 7.05 -12.68 -21.28
N PRO A 343 7.34 -11.42 -21.67
CA PRO A 343 8.30 -10.51 -21.04
C PRO A 343 7.95 -10.20 -19.57
N SER A 344 8.99 -9.96 -18.75
CA SER A 344 8.87 -9.65 -17.32
C SER A 344 8.06 -8.37 -17.08
N PRO A 345 7.21 -8.31 -16.03
CA PRO A 345 6.42 -7.13 -15.70
C PRO A 345 7.22 -5.97 -15.08
N GLN A 346 8.48 -6.19 -14.66
CA GLN A 346 9.34 -5.17 -14.04
C GLN A 346 8.70 -4.44 -12.84
N LEU A 347 8.02 -5.19 -11.97
CA LEU A 347 7.41 -4.70 -10.73
C LEU A 347 8.48 -4.16 -9.77
N GLY A 348 8.18 -3.08 -9.07
CA GLY A 348 8.92 -2.70 -7.86
C GLY A 348 8.71 -3.77 -6.79
N VAL A 349 9.77 -4.19 -6.11
CA VAL A 349 9.70 -5.10 -4.97
C VAL A 349 9.68 -4.23 -3.71
N ASP A 350 8.55 -3.55 -3.52
CA ASP A 350 8.30 -2.62 -2.41
C ASP A 350 7.47 -3.28 -1.31
N GLY A 351 7.00 -4.49 -1.56
CA GLY A 351 6.10 -5.20 -0.66
C GLY A 351 4.71 -4.60 -0.65
N ASP A 352 4.35 -3.73 -1.60
CA ASP A 352 3.00 -3.18 -1.77
C ASP A 352 2.31 -3.84 -2.97
N PHE A 353 1.19 -4.49 -2.72
CA PHE A 353 0.38 -5.09 -3.75
C PHE A 353 -0.48 -4.01 -4.40
N GLY A 354 0.17 -3.13 -5.17
CA GLY A 354 -0.49 -2.06 -5.91
C GLY A 354 -1.03 -2.50 -7.28
N PRO A 355 -1.65 -1.57 -8.04
CA PRO A 355 -2.31 -1.85 -9.32
C PRO A 355 -1.38 -2.48 -10.37
N ASN A 356 -0.08 -2.22 -10.31
CA ASN A 356 0.90 -2.84 -11.20
C ASN A 356 1.13 -4.32 -10.88
N THR A 357 1.23 -4.67 -9.59
CA THR A 357 1.34 -6.06 -9.10
C THR A 357 0.08 -6.84 -9.46
N GLU A 358 -1.10 -6.23 -9.28
CA GLU A 358 -2.38 -6.80 -9.67
C GLU A 358 -2.47 -7.05 -11.18
N ALA A 359 -2.13 -6.06 -12.01
CA ALA A 359 -2.16 -6.20 -13.47
C ALA A 359 -1.20 -7.30 -13.97
N ALA A 360 0.01 -7.38 -13.40
CA ALA A 360 0.96 -8.44 -13.71
C ALA A 360 0.43 -9.82 -13.30
N LEU A 361 -0.24 -9.91 -12.14
CA LEU A 361 -0.83 -11.16 -11.68
C LEU A 361 -2.02 -11.61 -12.54
N ILE A 362 -2.92 -10.71 -12.92
CA ILE A 362 -4.04 -10.99 -13.84
C ILE A 362 -3.52 -11.55 -15.16
N ARG A 363 -2.42 -10.98 -15.67
CA ARG A 363 -1.75 -11.48 -16.87
C ARG A 363 -1.15 -12.87 -16.64
N PHE A 364 -0.43 -13.09 -15.53
CA PHE A 364 0.11 -14.41 -15.18
C PHE A 364 -1.00 -15.47 -15.08
N GLN A 365 -2.11 -15.15 -14.42
CA GLN A 365 -3.26 -16.03 -14.29
C GLN A 365 -3.84 -16.39 -15.66
N SER A 366 -4.02 -15.40 -16.53
CA SER A 366 -4.50 -15.60 -17.90
C SER A 366 -3.56 -16.53 -18.69
N ASP A 367 -2.25 -16.29 -18.62
CA ASP A 367 -1.23 -17.08 -19.32
C ASP A 367 -1.16 -18.54 -18.81
N LYS A 368 -1.55 -18.78 -17.56
CA LYS A 368 -1.59 -20.11 -16.92
C LYS A 368 -2.96 -20.79 -16.99
N GLY A 369 -3.96 -20.17 -17.62
CA GLY A 369 -5.32 -20.70 -17.69
C GLY A 369 -6.04 -20.73 -16.33
N LEU A 370 -5.64 -19.85 -15.41
CA LEU A 370 -6.26 -19.64 -14.09
C LEU A 370 -7.33 -18.54 -14.17
N ILE A 371 -8.13 -18.41 -13.11
CA ILE A 371 -9.10 -17.32 -12.98
C ILE A 371 -8.32 -16.00 -12.83
N ALA A 372 -8.45 -15.10 -13.80
CA ALA A 372 -7.72 -13.83 -13.86
C ALA A 372 -8.39 -12.74 -13.01
N ASN A 373 -8.31 -12.89 -11.68
CA ASN A 373 -8.99 -12.03 -10.70
C ASN A 373 -8.05 -11.13 -9.88
N GLY A 374 -6.73 -11.19 -10.11
CA GLY A 374 -5.78 -10.33 -9.41
C GLY A 374 -5.51 -10.70 -7.96
N ALA A 375 -5.97 -11.89 -7.52
CA ALA A 375 -5.70 -12.43 -6.18
C ALA A 375 -4.84 -13.71 -6.25
N VAL A 376 -3.88 -13.83 -5.34
CA VAL A 376 -2.97 -14.98 -5.23
C VAL A 376 -3.56 -16.00 -4.28
N ASP A 377 -4.43 -16.86 -4.80
CA ASP A 377 -4.96 -17.99 -4.05
C ASP A 377 -4.01 -19.21 -4.09
N ARG A 378 -4.44 -20.32 -3.48
CA ARG A 378 -3.66 -21.57 -3.45
C ARG A 378 -3.30 -22.11 -4.85
N GLN A 379 -4.18 -21.95 -5.84
CA GLN A 379 -3.93 -22.42 -7.20
C GLN A 379 -2.90 -21.53 -7.89
N VAL A 380 -2.98 -20.22 -7.65
CA VAL A 380 -1.99 -19.25 -8.11
C VAL A 380 -0.64 -19.51 -7.44
N TRP A 381 -0.58 -19.75 -6.12
CA TRP A 381 0.66 -20.12 -5.44
C TRP A 381 1.26 -21.42 -5.98
N LYS A 382 0.43 -22.43 -6.22
CA LYS A 382 0.88 -23.68 -6.84
C LYS A 382 1.40 -23.49 -8.27
N ALA A 383 0.75 -22.63 -9.05
CA ALA A 383 1.15 -22.33 -10.42
C ALA A 383 2.38 -21.42 -10.50
N LEU A 384 2.54 -20.53 -9.51
CA LEU A 384 3.76 -19.75 -9.33
C LEU A 384 4.92 -20.70 -9.06
N GLY A 385 4.75 -21.70 -8.19
CA GLY A 385 5.80 -22.63 -7.75
C GLY A 385 6.52 -22.11 -6.49
N PRO A 386 7.67 -22.67 -6.09
CA PRO A 386 8.43 -22.19 -4.92
C PRO A 386 8.69 -20.69 -5.01
N LEU A 387 8.42 -19.92 -3.96
CA LEU A 387 8.58 -18.46 -4.01
C LEU A 387 10.05 -18.07 -4.05
N VAL A 388 10.33 -17.01 -4.81
CA VAL A 388 11.61 -16.32 -4.79
C VAL A 388 11.60 -15.43 -3.53
N THR A 389 12.06 -15.99 -2.41
CA THR A 389 11.96 -15.38 -1.06
C THR A 389 13.13 -14.47 -0.72
N GLU A 390 14.29 -14.76 -1.28
CA GLU A 390 15.41 -13.83 -1.36
C GLU A 390 15.27 -13.07 -2.67
N ASP A 391 15.83 -11.87 -2.78
CA ASP A 391 16.01 -11.27 -4.10
C ASP A 391 16.64 -12.35 -4.98
N GLU A 392 16.07 -12.57 -6.17
CA GLU A 392 16.78 -13.31 -7.22
C GLU A 392 18.19 -12.74 -7.18
N ALA A 393 19.21 -13.58 -6.90
CA ALA A 393 20.57 -13.13 -6.66
C ALA A 393 20.80 -11.98 -7.61
N VAL A 394 20.83 -10.74 -7.07
CA VAL A 394 20.84 -9.54 -7.91
C VAL A 394 21.95 -9.82 -8.88
N ALA A 395 21.60 -9.95 -10.17
CA ALA A 395 22.56 -10.34 -11.19
C ALA A 395 23.82 -9.55 -10.89
N ASP A 396 24.94 -10.25 -10.81
CA ASP A 396 26.14 -9.76 -10.12
C ASP A 396 26.31 -8.26 -10.43
N ILE A 397 26.54 -7.42 -9.42
CA ILE A 397 26.51 -5.96 -9.63
C ILE A 397 27.42 -5.58 -10.80
N ALA A 398 28.53 -6.30 -11.00
CA ALA A 398 29.39 -6.11 -12.16
C ALA A 398 28.69 -6.50 -13.46
N GLU A 399 27.93 -7.60 -13.53
CA GLU A 399 27.08 -7.96 -14.67
C GLU A 399 25.98 -6.90 -14.95
N VAL A 400 25.25 -6.45 -13.93
CA VAL A 400 24.20 -5.41 -14.10
C VAL A 400 24.80 -4.12 -14.63
N ASN A 401 25.95 -3.71 -14.07
CA ASN A 401 26.63 -2.47 -14.42
C ASN A 401 27.40 -2.57 -15.74
N ALA A 402 27.77 -3.78 -16.17
CA ALA A 402 28.39 -4.03 -17.48
C ALA A 402 27.36 -4.22 -18.61
N ALA A 403 26.08 -4.42 -18.29
CA ALA A 403 25.05 -4.68 -19.28
C ALA A 403 24.85 -3.47 -20.22
N VAL A 404 25.19 -3.66 -21.50
CA VAL A 404 24.91 -2.68 -22.55
C VAL A 404 23.49 -2.87 -23.07
N ALA A 405 22.63 -1.87 -22.90
CA ALA A 405 21.27 -1.93 -23.41
C ALA A 405 21.26 -1.91 -24.95
N THR A 406 20.65 -2.93 -25.56
CA THR A 406 20.35 -2.90 -27.00
C THR A 406 19.35 -1.80 -27.28
N LYS A 407 19.71 -0.86 -28.17
CA LYS A 407 18.82 0.23 -28.59
C LYS A 407 18.05 -0.16 -29.85
N ALA A 408 16.77 0.17 -29.89
CA ALA A 408 16.00 0.18 -31.12
C ALA A 408 16.57 1.25 -32.09
N PRO A 409 16.43 1.08 -33.42
CA PRO A 409 16.89 2.05 -34.41
C PRO A 409 16.34 3.45 -34.15
N ALA A 410 16.96 4.51 -34.65
CA ALA A 410 16.44 5.87 -34.47
C ALA A 410 14.97 6.04 -34.92
N ASP A 411 14.25 6.98 -34.30
CA ASP A 411 12.84 7.22 -34.60
C ASP A 411 12.57 7.58 -36.07
N SER A 412 11.50 7.00 -36.61
CA SER A 412 10.98 7.36 -37.94
C SER A 412 10.58 8.84 -37.97
N LEU A 413 10.89 9.48 -39.10
CA LEU A 413 10.53 10.87 -39.36
C LEU A 413 9.12 11.05 -39.97
N GLU A 414 8.38 9.95 -40.15
CA GLU A 414 7.02 9.96 -40.70
C GLU A 414 5.92 10.16 -39.64
N GLY A 415 4.84 10.85 -40.01
CA GLY A 415 3.66 11.08 -39.17
C GLY A 415 3.41 12.55 -38.81
N LEU A 416 2.15 12.89 -38.50
CA LEU A 416 1.75 14.25 -38.15
C LEU A 416 2.16 14.62 -36.70
N PRO A 417 2.67 15.84 -36.45
CA PRO A 417 2.97 16.27 -35.10
C PRO A 417 1.67 16.62 -34.37
N PHE A 418 1.32 15.81 -33.38
CA PHE A 418 0.33 16.17 -32.36
C PHE A 418 0.97 16.03 -30.99
N VAL A 419 0.76 17.02 -30.13
CA VAL A 419 1.30 17.05 -28.77
C VAL A 419 0.22 17.42 -27.78
N THR A 420 0.25 16.77 -26.62
CA THR A 420 -0.64 17.08 -25.49
C THR A 420 0.04 17.88 -24.39
N ALA A 421 1.38 18.04 -24.47
CA ALA A 421 2.17 18.84 -23.56
C ALA A 421 1.64 20.27 -23.52
N LYS A 422 1.39 20.80 -22.33
CA LYS A 422 0.82 22.13 -22.15
C LYS A 422 1.86 23.27 -22.22
N ALA A 423 3.15 22.92 -22.17
CA ALA A 423 4.28 23.81 -22.45
C ALA A 423 5.49 22.96 -22.88
N TRP A 424 6.24 23.41 -23.88
CA TRP A 424 7.48 22.78 -24.28
C TRP A 424 8.47 23.76 -24.91
N THR A 425 9.75 23.40 -24.88
CA THR A 425 10.81 24.12 -25.59
C THR A 425 11.90 23.16 -26.03
N VAL A 426 12.61 23.50 -27.09
CA VAL A 426 13.79 22.78 -27.56
C VAL A 426 14.94 23.73 -27.80
N ILE A 427 16.11 23.34 -27.35
CA ILE A 427 17.35 24.09 -27.53
C ILE A 427 18.41 23.21 -28.21
N ASP A 428 19.29 23.86 -28.95
CA ASP A 428 20.59 23.31 -29.31
C ASP A 428 21.44 23.19 -28.04
N LEU A 429 21.90 21.98 -27.72
CA LEU A 429 22.52 21.72 -26.42
C LEU A 429 23.86 22.45 -26.27
N ASP A 430 24.59 22.60 -27.38
CA ASP A 430 25.94 23.16 -27.41
C ASP A 430 25.91 24.69 -27.33
N SER A 431 25.23 25.32 -28.28
CA SER A 431 25.11 26.78 -28.34
C SER A 431 24.13 27.36 -27.32
N GLY A 432 23.18 26.57 -26.84
CA GLY A 432 22.07 27.04 -26.01
C GLY A 432 21.00 27.81 -26.78
N LYS A 433 21.07 27.85 -28.11
CA LYS A 433 20.09 28.54 -28.96
C LYS A 433 18.75 27.82 -28.92
N THR A 434 17.67 28.54 -28.65
CA THR A 434 16.30 28.02 -28.79
C THR A 434 15.98 27.72 -30.24
N LEU A 435 15.52 26.50 -30.52
CA LEU A 435 15.16 26.02 -31.85
C LEU A 435 13.63 25.99 -32.07
N GLY A 436 12.84 26.00 -30.98
CA GLY A 436 11.38 26.04 -31.05
C GLY A 436 10.75 25.87 -29.66
N GLY A 437 9.45 26.13 -29.56
CA GLY A 437 8.70 25.97 -28.31
C GLY A 437 7.24 26.39 -28.47
N ASP A 438 6.42 25.95 -27.53
CA ASP A 438 5.05 26.44 -27.34
C ASP A 438 4.81 26.68 -25.84
N ASN A 439 4.27 27.86 -25.52
CA ASN A 439 4.04 28.31 -24.14
C ASN A 439 5.25 28.08 -23.21
N ALA A 440 6.46 28.30 -23.71
CA ALA A 440 7.71 27.91 -23.03
C ALA A 440 7.91 28.63 -21.68
N ASP A 441 7.38 29.84 -21.55
CA ASP A 441 7.43 30.67 -20.33
C ASP A 441 6.20 30.46 -19.41
N GLY A 442 5.29 29.56 -19.75
CA GLY A 442 4.12 29.24 -18.95
C GLY A 442 4.49 28.53 -17.64
N VAL A 443 4.18 29.18 -16.51
CA VAL A 443 4.47 28.65 -15.16
C VAL A 443 3.71 27.35 -14.89
N ARG A 444 4.41 26.32 -14.42
CA ARG A 444 3.84 25.01 -14.05
C ARG A 444 4.54 24.40 -12.83
N ASP A 445 3.88 23.46 -12.17
CA ASP A 445 4.55 22.54 -11.24
C ASP A 445 5.63 21.71 -11.98
N PRO A 446 6.86 21.61 -11.44
CA PRO A 446 7.96 20.88 -12.08
C PRO A 446 7.84 19.35 -11.94
N ALA A 447 7.11 18.84 -10.96
CA ALA A 447 7.21 17.44 -10.54
C ALA A 447 8.68 17.01 -10.33
N SER A 448 9.01 15.74 -10.55
CA SER A 448 10.37 15.23 -10.32
C SER A 448 11.46 15.73 -11.26
N VAL A 449 11.17 16.56 -12.28
CA VAL A 449 12.27 17.22 -13.01
C VAL A 449 13.03 18.22 -12.12
N THR A 450 12.46 18.58 -10.96
CA THR A 450 13.14 19.20 -9.82
C THR A 450 14.45 18.51 -9.44
N LYS A 451 14.52 17.18 -9.54
CA LYS A 451 15.71 16.41 -9.14
C LYS A 451 16.95 16.71 -10.00
N ILE A 452 16.77 17.30 -11.18
CA ILE A 452 17.88 17.82 -11.97
C ILE A 452 18.64 18.89 -11.17
N MET A 453 17.95 19.80 -10.47
CA MET A 453 18.58 20.82 -9.62
C MET A 453 19.28 20.18 -8.42
N THR A 454 18.63 19.20 -7.78
CA THR A 454 19.23 18.46 -6.66
C THR A 454 20.53 17.77 -7.06
N ALA A 455 20.54 17.05 -8.18
CA ALA A 455 21.73 16.42 -8.71
C ALA A 455 22.78 17.45 -9.14
N TYR A 456 22.35 18.53 -9.81
CA TYR A 456 23.24 19.59 -10.28
C TYR A 456 24.04 20.23 -9.15
N LEU A 457 23.39 20.58 -8.03
CA LEU A 457 24.09 21.17 -6.88
C LEU A 457 25.16 20.25 -6.28
N VAL A 458 24.82 18.98 -6.07
CA VAL A 458 25.74 17.99 -5.50
C VAL A 458 26.91 17.74 -6.45
N LEU A 459 26.63 17.60 -7.74
CA LEU A 459 27.66 17.35 -8.74
C LEU A 459 28.54 18.57 -9.00
N GLN A 460 28.01 19.79 -8.87
CA GLN A 460 28.82 21.00 -8.96
C GLN A 460 29.85 21.06 -7.81
N MET A 461 29.48 20.68 -6.59
CA MET A 461 30.46 20.53 -5.51
C MET A 461 31.48 19.43 -5.83
N ALA A 462 31.02 18.31 -6.40
CA ALA A 462 31.89 17.19 -6.73
C ALA A 462 32.87 17.47 -7.90
N GLU A 463 32.60 18.44 -8.77
CA GLU A 463 33.61 18.89 -9.75
C GLU A 463 34.81 19.58 -9.08
N GLU A 464 34.58 20.29 -7.97
CA GLU A 464 35.62 20.95 -7.19
C GLU A 464 36.31 19.97 -6.22
N SER A 465 35.53 19.05 -5.65
CA SER A 465 35.95 18.06 -4.65
C SER A 465 35.41 16.66 -5.01
N PRO A 466 36.08 15.91 -5.92
CA PRO A 466 35.62 14.59 -6.37
C PRO A 466 35.41 13.57 -5.24
N GLU A 467 36.16 13.69 -4.15
CA GLU A 467 36.06 12.85 -2.95
C GLU A 467 34.67 12.91 -2.28
N LEU A 468 33.87 13.94 -2.56
CA LEU A 468 32.49 14.04 -2.09
C LEU A 468 31.62 12.89 -2.59
N LEU A 469 31.96 12.29 -3.74
CA LEU A 469 31.23 11.14 -4.27
C LEU A 469 31.42 9.88 -3.43
N ASP A 470 32.50 9.80 -2.66
CA ASP A 470 32.81 8.67 -1.78
C ASP A 470 32.23 8.86 -0.36
N GLU A 471 31.74 10.06 -0.03
CA GLU A 471 31.10 10.31 1.26
C GLU A 471 29.89 9.41 1.46
N ILE A 472 29.75 8.88 2.67
CA ILE A 472 28.64 8.00 3.03
C ILE A 472 27.45 8.82 3.52
N VAL A 473 26.32 8.65 2.86
CA VAL A 473 25.02 9.21 3.26
C VAL A 473 24.28 8.17 4.08
N THR A 474 23.84 8.55 5.28
CA THR A 474 23.00 7.70 6.13
C THR A 474 21.54 8.13 6.01
N PHE A 475 20.65 7.20 5.70
CA PHE A 475 19.23 7.50 5.55
C PHE A 475 18.57 7.80 6.89
N SER A 476 18.00 9.00 7.00
CA SER A 476 17.19 9.41 8.15
C SER A 476 15.78 8.81 8.06
N GLN A 477 15.02 8.88 9.17
CA GLN A 477 13.60 8.54 9.16
C GLN A 477 12.82 9.46 8.21
N ARG A 478 13.21 10.74 8.08
CA ARG A 478 12.56 11.68 7.14
C ARG A 478 12.76 11.23 5.70
N ALA A 479 13.99 10.86 5.33
CA ALA A 479 14.29 10.35 4.00
C ALA A 479 13.49 9.09 3.68
N ASP A 480 13.57 8.05 4.54
CA ASP A 480 12.85 6.78 4.37
C ASP A 480 11.32 6.96 4.30
N LYS A 481 10.75 7.86 5.11
CA LYS A 481 9.30 8.10 5.14
C LYS A 481 8.81 9.14 4.13
N THR A 482 9.65 9.60 3.21
CA THR A 482 9.21 10.52 2.15
C THR A 482 8.36 9.77 1.12
N PRO A 483 7.09 10.17 0.91
CA PRO A 483 6.18 9.42 0.03
C PRO A 483 6.53 9.60 -1.45
N GLY A 484 6.09 8.64 -2.29
CA GLY A 484 6.28 8.64 -3.74
C GLY A 484 7.39 7.71 -4.21
N SER A 485 7.94 7.96 -5.40
CA SER A 485 9.05 7.17 -5.95
C SER A 485 10.22 7.10 -4.98
N THR A 486 10.87 5.94 -4.88
CA THR A 486 11.89 5.64 -3.88
C THR A 486 13.13 5.00 -4.51
N SER A 487 14.30 5.28 -3.93
CA SER A 487 15.54 4.54 -4.15
C SER A 487 15.56 3.19 -3.42
N GLY A 488 14.60 2.95 -2.53
CA GLY A 488 14.40 1.70 -1.81
C GLY A 488 15.25 1.57 -0.55
N LEU A 489 15.98 2.62 -0.16
CA LEU A 489 16.82 2.62 1.05
C LEU A 489 15.98 2.91 2.30
N LYS A 490 16.34 2.26 3.40
CA LYS A 490 15.63 2.29 4.68
C LYS A 490 16.40 3.09 5.73
N VAL A 491 15.69 3.49 6.79
CA VAL A 491 16.30 4.23 7.91
C VAL A 491 17.52 3.49 8.46
N GLY A 492 18.64 4.21 8.57
CA GLY A 492 19.91 3.67 9.06
C GLY A 492 20.75 2.92 8.03
N GLU A 493 20.24 2.69 6.81
CA GLU A 493 21.06 2.22 5.69
C GLU A 493 21.93 3.36 5.16
N GLN A 494 23.03 2.96 4.52
CA GLN A 494 24.15 3.78 4.13
C GLN A 494 24.58 3.44 2.71
N VAL A 495 24.92 4.48 1.95
CA VAL A 495 25.40 4.37 0.58
C VAL A 495 26.25 5.60 0.25
N SER A 496 27.19 5.48 -0.69
CA SER A 496 27.99 6.63 -1.12
C SER A 496 27.14 7.65 -1.89
N VAL A 497 27.54 8.93 -1.85
CA VAL A 497 26.90 10.00 -2.62
C VAL A 497 26.86 9.65 -4.11
N GLY A 498 27.96 9.11 -4.65
CA GLY A 498 28.08 8.73 -6.05
C GLY A 498 27.04 7.71 -6.49
N GLU A 499 26.79 6.67 -5.68
CA GLU A 499 25.73 5.69 -5.94
C GLU A 499 24.34 6.28 -5.69
N LEU A 500 24.18 7.08 -4.64
CA LEU A 500 22.89 7.69 -4.29
C LEU A 500 22.36 8.63 -5.39
N LEU A 501 23.24 9.26 -6.16
CA LEU A 501 22.85 10.06 -7.33
C LEU A 501 22.20 9.20 -8.43
N TYR A 502 22.55 7.92 -8.57
CA TYR A 502 21.81 6.99 -9.43
C TYR A 502 20.45 6.67 -8.82
N GLY A 503 20.38 6.41 -7.51
CA GLY A 503 19.12 6.22 -6.77
C GLY A 503 18.18 7.44 -6.83
N LEU A 504 18.75 8.64 -6.96
CA LEU A 504 18.01 9.89 -7.20
C LEU A 504 17.43 9.94 -8.62
N MET A 505 18.28 9.70 -9.64
CA MET A 505 17.95 10.05 -11.02
C MET A 505 17.22 8.94 -11.78
N LEU A 506 17.61 7.67 -11.59
CA LEU A 506 17.08 6.55 -12.36
C LEU A 506 15.64 6.20 -11.94
N PRO A 507 15.38 5.76 -10.69
CA PRO A 507 14.03 5.39 -10.23
C PRO A 507 13.25 6.62 -9.77
N SER A 508 13.86 7.82 -9.78
CA SER A 508 13.29 9.07 -9.30
C SER A 508 13.10 9.13 -7.78
N GLY A 509 14.03 8.57 -7.00
CA GLY A 509 13.92 8.45 -5.53
C GLY A 509 13.75 9.79 -4.79
N ASN A 510 12.60 9.96 -4.12
CA ASN A 510 12.29 11.11 -3.27
C ASN A 510 13.07 11.05 -1.96
N ASP A 511 13.14 9.86 -1.37
CA ASP A 511 14.00 9.49 -0.25
C ASP A 511 15.47 9.88 -0.48
N ALA A 512 16.03 9.55 -1.65
CA ALA A 512 17.38 9.93 -2.04
C ALA A 512 17.55 11.46 -2.14
N SER A 513 16.52 12.17 -2.62
CA SER A 513 16.56 13.64 -2.68
C SER A 513 16.61 14.27 -1.30
N VAL A 514 15.81 13.74 -0.36
CA VAL A 514 15.77 14.22 1.02
C VAL A 514 17.07 13.89 1.74
N ALA A 515 17.61 12.67 1.58
CA ALA A 515 18.88 12.28 2.16
C ALA A 515 20.03 13.16 1.68
N LEU A 516 20.13 13.43 0.36
CA LEU A 516 21.13 14.36 -0.19
C LEU A 516 20.93 15.79 0.33
N ALA A 517 19.69 16.25 0.42
CA ALA A 517 19.39 17.58 0.94
C ALA A 517 19.77 17.75 2.42
N GLU A 518 19.53 16.73 3.25
CA GLU A 518 19.96 16.72 4.65
C GLU A 518 21.49 16.67 4.76
N HIS A 519 22.15 15.88 3.92
CA HIS A 519 23.61 15.66 3.96
C HIS A 519 24.43 16.87 3.48
N PHE A 520 23.94 17.61 2.48
CA PHE A 520 24.67 18.74 1.87
C PHE A 520 24.14 20.11 2.26
N GLY A 521 22.93 20.20 2.82
CA GLY A 521 22.25 21.47 2.99
C GLY A 521 22.98 22.49 3.86
N ASP A 522 23.71 22.05 4.88
CA ASP A 522 24.54 22.94 5.70
C ASP A 522 25.73 23.53 4.95
N ARG A 523 26.29 22.79 3.99
CA ARG A 523 27.45 23.20 3.19
C ARG A 523 27.07 24.12 2.05
N LEU A 524 25.87 23.94 1.50
CA LEU A 524 25.36 24.68 0.36
C LEU A 524 24.54 25.92 0.72
N SER A 525 24.02 26.00 1.95
CA SER A 525 23.07 27.06 2.31
C SER A 525 23.67 28.45 2.12
N PRO A 526 23.06 29.34 1.33
CA PRO A 526 23.45 30.75 1.23
C PRO A 526 23.03 31.55 2.48
N ASP A 527 22.18 30.95 3.35
CA ASP A 527 21.64 31.56 4.56
C ASP A 527 22.10 30.74 5.79
N PRO A 528 22.98 31.28 6.64
CA PRO A 528 23.47 30.58 7.83
C PRO A 528 22.37 30.16 8.82
N ALA A 529 21.19 30.77 8.77
CA ALA A 529 20.04 30.42 9.61
C ALA A 529 19.27 29.18 9.11
N LYS A 530 19.47 28.77 7.85
CA LYS A 530 18.84 27.58 7.26
C LYS A 530 19.82 26.42 7.23
N LYS A 531 19.40 25.29 7.76
CA LYS A 531 20.22 24.08 7.98
C LYS A 531 19.58 22.84 7.36
N GLY A 532 20.38 21.82 7.11
CA GLY A 532 20.01 20.55 6.51
C GLY A 532 19.10 20.75 5.29
N HIS A 533 18.00 20.01 5.25
CA HIS A 533 17.00 20.08 4.18
C HIS A 533 16.64 21.53 3.75
N ASP A 534 16.41 22.44 4.70
CA ASP A 534 15.93 23.79 4.40
C ASP A 534 17.07 24.68 3.85
N GLY A 535 18.30 24.44 4.31
CA GLY A 535 19.51 25.04 3.75
C GLY A 535 19.71 24.61 2.29
N PHE A 536 19.45 23.34 1.98
CA PHE A 536 19.51 22.83 0.62
C PHE A 536 18.45 23.47 -0.29
N VAL A 537 17.20 23.58 0.16
CA VAL A 537 16.14 24.26 -0.61
C VAL A 537 16.48 25.74 -0.86
N ALA A 538 17.12 26.42 0.10
CA ALA A 538 17.62 27.77 -0.11
C ALA A 538 18.72 27.82 -1.20
N ALA A 539 19.63 26.85 -1.20
CA ALA A 539 20.66 26.72 -2.23
C ALA A 539 20.07 26.46 -3.62
N MET A 540 19.03 25.61 -3.73
CA MET A 540 18.32 25.37 -5.00
C MET A 540 17.75 26.66 -5.59
N ASN A 541 17.12 27.50 -4.76
CA ASN A 541 16.58 28.79 -5.21
C ASN A 541 17.69 29.77 -5.60
N SER A 542 18.77 29.88 -4.80
CA SER A 542 19.92 30.71 -5.15
C SER A 542 20.57 30.27 -6.45
N GLN A 543 20.64 28.96 -6.71
CA GLN A 543 21.19 28.44 -7.96
C GLN A 543 20.25 28.68 -9.14
N ALA A 544 18.93 28.64 -8.94
CA ALA A 544 17.96 29.04 -9.95
C ALA A 544 18.21 30.50 -10.40
N GLU A 545 18.41 31.41 -9.46
CA GLU A 545 18.73 32.81 -9.74
C GLU A 545 20.05 32.96 -10.53
N LYS A 546 21.12 32.26 -10.11
CA LYS A 546 22.42 32.27 -10.81
C LYS A 546 22.33 31.76 -12.25
N LEU A 547 21.45 30.80 -12.52
CA LEU A 547 21.19 30.28 -13.86
C LEU A 547 20.20 31.16 -14.67
N GLY A 548 19.71 32.26 -14.09
CA GLY A 548 18.73 33.14 -14.72
C GLY A 548 17.35 32.50 -14.86
N MET A 549 17.01 31.55 -13.99
CA MET A 549 15.70 30.87 -13.95
C MET A 549 14.68 31.70 -13.17
N THR A 550 14.30 32.85 -13.73
CA THR A 550 13.54 33.90 -13.02
C THR A 550 12.08 33.55 -12.72
N GLN A 551 11.55 32.46 -13.29
CA GLN A 551 10.19 31.97 -13.07
C GLN A 551 10.18 30.60 -12.38
N THR A 552 11.26 30.28 -11.66
CA THR A 552 11.40 29.01 -10.93
C THR A 552 11.49 29.23 -9.43
N GLY A 553 10.75 28.44 -8.67
CA GLY A 553 10.78 28.38 -7.21
C GLY A 553 10.79 26.94 -6.71
N TYR A 554 11.71 26.62 -5.80
CA TYR A 554 11.84 25.32 -5.17
C TYR A 554 11.32 25.37 -3.73
N ALA A 555 10.37 24.48 -3.39
CA ALA A 555 9.87 24.31 -2.02
C ALA A 555 10.36 23.01 -1.36
N ASN A 556 10.89 22.08 -2.14
CA ASN A 556 11.45 20.80 -1.71
C ASN A 556 12.41 20.24 -2.79
N PRO A 557 13.29 19.28 -2.44
CA PRO A 557 14.32 18.77 -3.35
C PRO A 557 13.83 17.65 -4.31
N HIS A 558 12.61 17.13 -4.11
CA HIS A 558 12.14 15.91 -4.80
C HIS A 558 11.08 16.16 -5.87
N GLY A 559 10.32 17.26 -5.80
CA GLY A 559 9.29 17.58 -6.78
C GLY A 559 7.85 17.29 -6.37
N LEU A 560 7.55 17.03 -5.09
CA LEU A 560 6.13 16.88 -4.69
C LEU A 560 5.49 18.26 -4.71
N THR A 561 4.20 18.30 -5.06
CA THR A 561 3.43 19.54 -5.12
C THR A 561 3.47 20.27 -3.79
N ALA A 562 3.86 21.53 -3.84
CA ALA A 562 3.92 22.43 -2.70
C ALA A 562 3.69 23.86 -3.19
N LYS A 563 3.17 24.72 -2.32
CA LYS A 563 2.92 26.12 -2.66
C LYS A 563 4.23 26.81 -3.05
N GLY A 564 4.22 27.50 -4.20
CA GLY A 564 5.41 28.18 -4.73
C GLY A 564 6.43 27.26 -5.38
N HIS A 565 6.14 25.96 -5.51
CA HIS A 565 7.00 25.01 -6.23
C HIS A 565 6.67 24.99 -7.72
N VAL A 566 7.36 25.83 -8.49
CA VAL A 566 7.03 26.10 -9.89
C VAL A 566 8.27 26.23 -10.76
N THR A 567 8.10 26.08 -12.08
CA THR A 567 9.12 26.34 -13.11
C THR A 567 8.45 26.66 -14.45
N THR A 568 9.26 26.88 -15.48
CA THR A 568 8.83 26.98 -16.88
C THR A 568 9.65 26.03 -17.75
N ALA A 569 9.20 25.76 -18.99
CA ALA A 569 9.97 24.93 -19.90
C ALA A 569 11.29 25.62 -20.28
N ALA A 570 11.28 26.94 -20.46
CA ALA A 570 12.45 27.76 -20.72
C ALA A 570 13.49 27.71 -19.59
N ASP A 571 13.07 27.86 -18.33
CA ASP A 571 13.97 27.79 -17.19
C ASP A 571 14.54 26.38 -17.00
N MET A 572 13.70 25.36 -17.13
CA MET A 572 14.14 23.97 -17.05
C MET A 572 15.14 23.61 -18.17
N ALA A 573 15.04 24.23 -19.35
CA ALA A 573 16.03 24.07 -20.42
C ALA A 573 17.40 24.67 -20.06
N LYS A 574 17.43 25.81 -19.35
CA LYS A 574 18.69 26.40 -18.83
C LYS A 574 19.35 25.46 -17.83
N LEU A 575 18.57 24.94 -16.87
CA LEU A 575 19.05 23.96 -15.89
C LEU A 575 19.53 22.68 -16.55
N GLY A 576 18.73 22.13 -17.47
CA GLY A 576 19.09 20.92 -18.21
C GLY A 576 20.39 21.10 -18.99
N ARG A 577 20.58 22.24 -19.67
CA ARG A 577 21.83 22.54 -20.37
C ARG A 577 23.03 22.63 -19.42
N ALA A 578 22.88 23.35 -18.31
CA ALA A 578 23.94 23.49 -17.31
C ALA A 578 24.34 22.13 -16.72
N ALA A 579 23.36 21.32 -16.33
CA ALA A 579 23.61 19.98 -15.80
C ALA A 579 24.27 19.06 -16.83
N MET A 580 23.89 19.14 -18.10
CA MET A 580 24.51 18.36 -19.16
C MET A 580 25.95 18.79 -19.50
N GLN A 581 26.48 19.89 -18.93
CA GLN A 581 27.92 20.21 -19.01
C GLN A 581 28.75 19.35 -18.05
N LEU A 582 28.17 18.87 -16.95
CA LEU A 582 28.83 18.02 -15.97
C LEU A 582 28.96 16.60 -16.52
N GLU A 583 30.18 16.08 -16.64
CA GLU A 583 30.44 14.74 -17.19
C GLU A 583 29.70 13.66 -16.41
N ARG A 584 29.81 13.70 -15.08
CA ARG A 584 29.16 12.73 -14.21
C ARG A 584 27.62 12.77 -14.32
N PHE A 585 27.03 13.95 -14.55
CA PHE A 585 25.58 14.05 -14.76
C PHE A 585 25.18 13.34 -16.05
N ARG A 586 25.92 13.54 -17.15
CA ARG A 586 25.68 12.86 -18.44
C ARG A 586 25.73 11.35 -18.28
N GLU A 587 26.74 10.84 -17.57
CA GLU A 587 26.86 9.40 -17.28
C GLU A 587 25.62 8.87 -16.54
N ILE A 588 25.23 9.53 -15.45
CA ILE A 588 24.09 9.10 -14.61
C ILE A 588 22.80 9.06 -15.43
N VAL A 589 22.47 10.14 -16.16
CA VAL A 589 21.17 10.23 -16.85
C VAL A 589 21.08 9.40 -18.12
N ALA A 590 22.22 9.04 -18.71
CA ALA A 590 22.31 8.10 -19.83
C ALA A 590 22.27 6.63 -19.37
N THR A 591 22.43 6.36 -18.08
CA THR A 591 22.49 5.00 -17.54
C THR A 591 21.10 4.36 -17.48
N PRO A 592 20.86 3.23 -18.16
CA PRO A 592 19.56 2.54 -18.13
C PRO A 592 19.27 1.83 -16.80
N GLN A 593 20.32 1.29 -16.17
CA GLN A 593 20.23 0.63 -14.87
C GLN A 593 21.56 0.72 -14.11
N ARG A 594 21.49 0.74 -12.77
CA ARG A 594 22.66 0.75 -11.89
C ARG A 594 22.40 -0.18 -10.70
N GLY A 595 23.31 -1.12 -10.46
CA GLY A 595 23.38 -1.90 -9.23
C GLY A 595 24.31 -1.24 -8.22
N ALA A 596 23.92 -1.23 -6.94
CA ALA A 596 24.73 -0.75 -5.83
C ALA A 596 24.57 -1.65 -4.60
N THR A 597 25.60 -1.70 -3.75
CA THR A 597 25.50 -2.33 -2.42
C THR A 597 25.20 -1.26 -1.38
N VAL A 598 24.22 -1.53 -0.53
CA VAL A 598 23.86 -0.67 0.60
C VAL A 598 24.16 -1.41 1.90
N GLU A 599 24.60 -0.67 2.91
CA GLU A 599 25.03 -1.22 4.20
C GLU A 599 24.23 -0.60 5.35
N SER A 600 23.86 -1.39 6.36
CA SER A 600 23.27 -0.86 7.58
C SER A 600 24.35 -0.46 8.58
N LYS A 601 24.02 0.39 9.56
CA LYS A 601 24.92 0.67 10.70
C LYS A 601 25.38 -0.57 11.47
N THR A 602 24.69 -1.71 11.33
CA THR A 602 25.05 -2.97 12.00
C THR A 602 25.87 -3.90 11.10
N GLY A 603 26.29 -3.45 9.91
CA GLY A 603 27.09 -4.21 8.94
C GLY A 603 26.28 -5.16 8.06
N TYR A 604 24.95 -5.07 8.08
CA TYR A 604 24.11 -5.85 7.15
C TYR A 604 24.20 -5.21 5.75
N GLN A 605 24.55 -6.01 4.74
CA GLN A 605 24.65 -5.54 3.36
C GLN A 605 23.59 -6.19 2.48
N ARG A 606 23.04 -5.41 1.55
CA ARG A 606 22.18 -5.92 0.47
C ARG A 606 22.41 -5.14 -0.82
N ASN A 607 22.05 -5.73 -1.94
CA ASN A 607 22.15 -5.08 -3.24
C ASN A 607 20.83 -4.40 -3.61
N VAL A 608 20.91 -3.29 -4.33
CA VAL A 608 19.78 -2.59 -4.96
C VAL A 608 20.05 -2.42 -6.44
N ILE A 609 19.02 -2.57 -7.28
CA ILE A 609 19.09 -2.21 -8.70
C ILE A 609 18.12 -1.06 -8.96
N TRP A 610 18.66 0.04 -9.45
CA TRP A 610 17.90 1.18 -9.91
C TRP A 610 17.74 1.12 -11.43
N ARG A 611 16.52 1.34 -11.91
CA ARG A 611 16.19 1.36 -13.34
C ARG A 611 15.73 2.74 -13.75
N ASN A 612 16.19 3.19 -14.91
CA ASN A 612 15.85 4.51 -15.41
C ASN A 612 14.40 4.55 -15.88
N THR A 613 13.65 5.49 -15.32
CA THR A 613 12.26 5.73 -15.71
C THR A 613 12.12 6.27 -17.14
N ASN A 614 13.16 6.85 -17.73
CA ASN A 614 13.14 7.38 -19.09
C ASN A 614 13.24 6.27 -20.14
N ARG A 615 12.08 5.87 -20.67
CA ARG A 615 11.98 4.81 -21.69
C ARG A 615 12.66 5.14 -23.02
N LEU A 616 12.94 6.42 -23.31
CA LEU A 616 13.59 6.81 -24.55
C LEU A 616 15.04 6.32 -24.65
N LEU A 617 15.70 5.99 -23.53
CA LEU A 617 17.08 5.49 -23.55
C LEU A 617 17.24 4.16 -24.31
N HIS A 618 16.15 3.43 -24.54
CA HIS A 618 16.13 2.21 -25.35
C HIS A 618 16.02 2.48 -26.84
N GLN A 619 16.04 3.75 -27.27
CA GLN A 619 15.99 4.16 -28.66
C GLN A 619 17.31 4.88 -29.02
N GLU A 620 17.85 4.59 -30.19
CA GLU A 620 19.05 5.26 -30.71
C GLU A 620 18.85 6.78 -30.78
N GLY A 621 19.93 7.52 -30.52
CA GLY A 621 19.92 8.98 -30.45
C GLY A 621 19.59 9.54 -29.08
N TYR A 622 18.83 8.85 -28.21
CA TYR A 622 18.49 9.38 -26.89
C TYR A 622 19.54 9.06 -25.82
N PHE A 623 19.83 10.04 -24.96
CA PHE A 623 20.87 9.94 -23.92
C PHE A 623 20.55 10.68 -22.61
N GLY A 624 19.27 10.94 -22.32
CA GLY A 624 18.82 11.57 -21.07
C GLY A 624 17.40 12.12 -21.18
N VAL A 625 16.85 12.82 -20.17
CA VAL A 625 17.49 13.21 -18.91
C VAL A 625 16.63 12.74 -17.73
N LYS A 626 15.41 13.28 -17.58
CA LYS A 626 14.60 13.01 -16.39
C LYS A 626 13.09 13.16 -16.65
N THR A 627 12.33 12.18 -16.17
CA THR A 627 10.87 12.19 -16.10
C THR A 627 10.37 12.86 -14.81
N GLY A 628 9.14 13.35 -14.79
CA GLY A 628 8.45 13.74 -13.55
C GLY A 628 6.93 13.68 -13.67
N THR A 629 6.23 13.33 -12.59
CA THR A 629 4.75 13.33 -12.56
C THR A 629 4.21 13.66 -11.18
N THR A 630 3.22 14.54 -11.14
CA THR A 630 2.30 14.73 -10.01
C THR A 630 0.90 14.99 -10.55
N GLY A 631 -0.12 14.91 -9.69
CA GLY A 631 -1.49 15.23 -10.08
C GLY A 631 -1.62 16.65 -10.65
N GLN A 632 -0.91 17.62 -10.08
CA GLN A 632 -0.95 19.02 -10.54
C GLN A 632 -0.08 19.29 -11.78
N ALA A 633 1.13 18.73 -11.83
CA ALA A 633 2.05 18.96 -12.94
C ALA A 633 1.60 18.27 -14.23
N GLY A 634 0.91 17.13 -14.13
CA GLY A 634 0.77 16.18 -15.23
C GLY A 634 2.09 15.43 -15.48
N ALA A 635 2.25 14.88 -16.69
CA ALA A 635 3.47 14.15 -17.05
C ALA A 635 4.50 15.08 -17.72
N CYS A 636 5.70 15.14 -17.14
CA CYS A 636 6.82 15.96 -17.61
C CYS A 636 7.98 15.08 -18.07
N LEU A 637 8.77 15.58 -19.02
CA LEU A 637 10.01 14.97 -19.50
C LEU A 637 11.00 16.04 -19.95
N VAL A 638 12.19 16.01 -19.39
CA VAL A 638 13.40 16.64 -19.97
C VAL A 638 14.19 15.54 -20.64
N SER A 639 14.49 15.69 -21.93
CA SER A 639 15.18 14.69 -22.72
C SER A 639 16.26 15.28 -23.58
N CYS A 640 17.27 14.47 -23.90
CA CYS A 640 18.29 14.81 -24.88
C CYS A 640 18.31 13.78 -26.01
N CYS A 641 18.48 14.26 -27.23
CA CYS A 641 18.58 13.45 -28.44
C CYS A 641 19.72 13.97 -29.33
N GLU A 642 20.42 13.05 -29.98
CA GLU A 642 21.42 13.32 -31.00
C GLU A 642 20.99 12.68 -32.31
N ARG A 643 21.11 13.43 -33.40
CA ARG A 643 20.92 12.93 -34.76
C ARG A 643 21.84 13.71 -35.69
N ASP A 644 22.55 13.00 -36.56
CA ASP A 644 23.48 13.58 -37.55
C ASP A 644 24.51 14.56 -36.93
N GLY A 645 25.04 14.21 -35.75
CA GLY A 645 26.02 15.01 -35.00
C GLY A 645 25.45 16.22 -34.27
N LYS A 646 24.14 16.48 -34.35
CA LYS A 646 23.48 17.59 -33.66
C LYS A 646 22.81 17.13 -32.37
N ARG A 647 23.19 17.75 -31.25
CA ARG A 647 22.68 17.45 -29.91
C ARG A 647 21.64 18.49 -29.48
N VAL A 648 20.49 18.02 -29.03
CA VAL A 648 19.34 18.87 -28.68
C VAL A 648 18.72 18.44 -27.35
N LEU A 649 18.26 19.43 -26.58
CA LEU A 649 17.53 19.20 -25.33
C LEU A 649 16.10 19.69 -25.49
N MET A 650 15.14 18.80 -25.22
CA MET A 650 13.71 19.04 -25.26
C MET A 650 13.15 19.00 -23.84
N VAL A 651 12.35 20.00 -23.49
CA VAL A 651 11.55 20.01 -22.27
C VAL A 651 10.09 19.96 -22.66
N ALA A 652 9.35 18.97 -22.17
CA ALA A 652 7.89 18.90 -22.27
C ALA A 652 7.27 18.84 -20.87
N LEU A 653 6.37 19.78 -20.57
CA LEU A 653 5.71 19.89 -19.27
C LEU A 653 4.19 19.71 -19.40
N GLY A 654 3.64 18.85 -18.53
CA GLY A 654 2.21 18.67 -18.39
C GLY A 654 1.51 17.97 -19.54
N SER A 655 2.16 16.98 -20.15
CA SER A 655 1.51 16.01 -21.04
C SER A 655 0.33 15.32 -20.34
N SER A 656 -0.66 14.94 -21.15
CA SER A 656 -1.96 14.40 -20.69
C SER A 656 -1.87 13.08 -19.91
N SER A 657 -0.82 12.29 -20.11
CA SER A 657 -0.59 11.03 -19.41
C SER A 657 0.89 10.65 -19.39
N THR A 658 1.25 9.64 -18.58
CA THR A 658 2.62 9.11 -18.53
C THR A 658 3.11 8.62 -19.89
N ASP A 659 2.27 7.95 -20.67
CA ASP A 659 2.65 7.46 -22.00
C ASP A 659 2.66 8.59 -23.03
N SER A 660 1.71 9.53 -22.92
CA SER A 660 1.65 10.70 -23.80
C SER A 660 2.92 11.54 -23.73
N ARG A 661 3.63 11.61 -22.59
CA ARG A 661 4.91 12.35 -22.52
C ARG A 661 5.94 11.84 -23.54
N TYR A 662 5.99 10.53 -23.75
CA TYR A 662 6.94 9.91 -24.68
C TYR A 662 6.50 10.12 -26.11
N ALA A 663 5.19 9.98 -26.38
CA ALA A 663 4.63 10.28 -27.69
C ALA A 663 4.84 11.75 -28.07
N ASP A 664 4.53 12.68 -27.16
CA ASP A 664 4.71 14.12 -27.32
C ASP A 664 6.18 14.44 -27.62
N THR A 665 7.11 13.97 -26.79
CA THR A 665 8.55 14.22 -26.98
C THR A 665 9.07 13.63 -28.31
N ARG A 666 8.69 12.41 -28.68
CA ARG A 666 9.09 11.81 -29.97
C ARG A 666 8.49 12.57 -31.16
N ASN A 667 7.24 13.02 -31.05
CA ASN A 667 6.59 13.84 -32.08
C ASN A 667 7.28 15.21 -32.23
N LEU A 668 7.68 15.83 -31.12
CA LEU A 668 8.44 17.10 -31.13
C LEU A 668 9.83 16.93 -31.74
N TYR A 669 10.55 15.86 -31.42
CA TYR A 669 11.83 15.57 -32.07
C TYR A 669 11.66 15.28 -33.56
N ARG A 670 10.65 14.49 -33.95
CA ARG A 670 10.34 14.24 -35.35
C ARG A 670 10.08 15.54 -36.11
N TRP A 671 9.23 16.40 -35.56
CA TRP A 671 8.96 17.73 -36.13
C TRP A 671 10.27 18.52 -36.29
N LEU A 672 11.08 18.63 -35.23
CA LEU A 672 12.35 19.34 -35.27
C LEU A 672 13.29 18.82 -36.36
N TRP A 673 13.43 17.50 -36.47
CA TRP A 673 14.34 16.90 -37.45
C TRP A 673 13.85 17.13 -38.89
N ASN A 674 12.54 17.10 -39.13
CA ASN A 674 11.98 17.47 -40.43
C ASN A 674 12.21 18.96 -40.75
N GLU A 675 12.00 19.85 -39.78
CA GLU A 675 12.29 21.28 -39.96
C GLU A 675 13.77 21.52 -40.31
N LEU A 676 14.69 20.89 -39.58
CA LEU A 676 16.13 21.03 -39.81
C LEU A 676 16.58 20.44 -41.14
N ALA A 677 16.00 19.31 -41.57
CA ALA A 677 16.28 18.71 -42.88
C ALA A 677 15.74 19.56 -44.05
N SER A 678 14.69 20.36 -43.81
CA SER A 678 14.12 21.26 -44.83
C SER A 678 14.87 22.59 -44.99
N GLN A 679 15.80 22.92 -44.08
CA GLN A 679 16.62 24.13 -44.19
C GLN A 679 17.74 23.94 -45.22
N PRO A 680 17.99 24.91 -46.13
CA PRO A 680 19.11 24.84 -47.06
C PRO A 680 20.43 24.74 -46.30
N ALA A 681 21.33 23.86 -46.73
CA ALA A 681 22.68 23.80 -46.16
C ALA A 681 23.34 25.18 -46.24
N GLU A 682 23.86 25.70 -45.11
CA GLU A 682 24.63 26.93 -45.13
C GLU A 682 25.81 26.76 -46.12
N PRO A 683 26.04 27.71 -47.04
CA PRO A 683 27.20 27.64 -47.92
C PRO A 683 28.45 27.65 -47.05
N ALA A 684 29.31 26.64 -47.25
CA ALA A 684 30.59 26.54 -46.55
C ALA A 684 31.32 27.89 -46.66
N LYS A 685 31.63 28.50 -45.50
CA LYS A 685 32.49 29.68 -45.48
C LYS A 685 33.80 29.30 -46.17
N PRO A 686 34.23 30.03 -47.21
CA PRO A 686 35.51 29.75 -47.84
C PRO A 686 36.60 29.88 -46.79
N ILE A 687 37.43 28.84 -46.68
CA ILE A 687 38.65 28.87 -45.89
C ILE A 687 39.53 29.95 -46.52
N GLY A 688 39.65 31.10 -45.86
CA GLY A 688 40.51 32.19 -46.31
C GLY A 688 41.96 31.73 -46.34
N GLY A 689 42.62 31.95 -47.47
CA GLY A 689 44.06 31.82 -47.65
C GLY A 689 44.83 33.07 -47.25
#